data_AF-A0A930WDU2-F1
#
_entry.id   AF-A0A930WDU2-F1
#
_cell.length_a   1.000
_cell.length_b   1.000
_cell.length_c   1.000
_cell.angle_alpha   90.00
_cell.angle_beta   90.00
_cell.angle_gamma   90.00
#
_symmetry.space_group_name_H-M   'P 1'
#
loop_
_entity.id
_entity.type
_entity.pdbx_description
1 polymer ?
#
loop_
_entity_poly.entity_id
_entity_poly.type
_entity_poly.pdbx_seq_one_letter_code
_entity_poly.pdbx_strand_id
1 'polypeptide(L)'
;MAELLNYFPVLAEDESGKMIELDAEQVLTFPKAIVAKEVVNRGFVTNLLFVNINNVFNIPSEVIAALNKAPSTSDTDKQTKSEEVQHDPDRKKNRDHRISVNKDKLLGNKVYTSRMQDIVLSAVDSDMEADEIVEKITADCMPEISELLGKYKDSYSPSKTELDSIKNGLREKVKEAAEEFVSGDIADRIAQDKLADSLANIIEKDLPNDTVIHKEEDKYEKEEKSEMDQIRRKLRTFTRAIPSFIMAASKDVDEITLDNIEDTVSDKDFEELFTEKDSEPFTKDDFRKIRGPWTNPETGETFEGFFDRYTFNAAIREFEEKRQEIADYLSPGAKEDIFSYIRPLKTNQIFTPRGVVNKMLDLLEENNPGIFEDPNATFADLYVKSGLYLTEIAKRLNRGLESKIPDKSERVKHILEKQLYGFAPTNIIYNIARKYIYGTFLGIDDSNLKQLDLTEPFKKGNTLGMKFDVVIGNPPYQVEDGGGAGDSAMPVYNCFIESGIMITNKNLCLITPSRWMNGGKGLDAFRENMINNYSDSFKAIYDYEDAKECFPGMHIDGGVNYLVFDKNYHGKTNYNYKLEKGDWVSKDRFLTNSITKVIIRDYRQIGIIEKAVTNHVTMDSIVSPRNPYGFNADLFNCPDRYPTAALTEVPKTGLVKIFGVKGIKGGARRKIGYINPVSVTKSNSDVSKYKLLFSKAYSLNSTTPPEVIVCEPGSICTETFLQIGPFSTEQEANNCNTYIKTKFFRALLTFGRSSMNNSRKSFQYVPLENFSNSSDIEWSKPILEIDKQLYKKYNLDQAEIAFIEDKVKIME
;
A
#
# COMPACT_ATOMS: atom_id res chain seq x y z
N MET A 1 -46.05 16.29 3.10
CA MET A 1 -44.95 17.27 3.35
C MET A 1 -44.82 18.34 2.27
N ALA A 2 -45.30 18.12 1.02
CA ALA A 2 -45.20 19.13 -0.05
C ALA A 2 -46.06 20.41 0.15
N GLU A 3 -47.16 20.36 0.92
CA GLU A 3 -48.05 21.53 1.11
C GLU A 3 -47.63 22.51 2.22
N LEU A 4 -46.56 22.23 2.97
CA LEU A 4 -46.16 23.03 4.15
C LEU A 4 -45.06 24.07 3.90
N LEU A 5 -44.50 24.16 2.69
CA LEU A 5 -43.35 25.04 2.37
C LEU A 5 -43.72 26.41 1.74
N ASN A 6 -45.01 26.72 1.56
CA ASN A 6 -45.46 27.90 0.79
C ASN A 6 -45.63 29.22 1.57
N TYR A 7 -45.09 29.37 2.78
CA TYR A 7 -45.41 30.55 3.62
C TYR A 7 -44.33 31.64 3.71
N PHE A 8 -43.10 31.43 3.20
CA PHE A 8 -42.07 32.47 3.17
C PHE A 8 -41.19 32.40 1.91
N PRO A 9 -40.86 33.55 1.27
CA PRO A 9 -39.81 33.62 0.24
C PRO A 9 -38.50 33.12 0.83
N VAL A 10 -37.94 32.02 0.30
CA VAL A 10 -36.59 31.60 0.64
C VAL A 10 -35.65 32.28 -0.33
N LEU A 11 -34.85 33.22 0.15
CA LEU A 11 -33.85 33.91 -0.67
C LEU A 11 -32.49 33.21 -0.54
N ALA A 12 -31.80 32.98 -1.65
CA ALA A 12 -30.44 32.46 -1.69
C ALA A 12 -29.56 33.29 -2.63
N GLU A 13 -28.25 33.21 -2.44
CA GLU A 13 -27.25 33.85 -3.29
C GLU A 13 -26.87 32.89 -4.44
N ASP A 14 -27.00 33.34 -5.68
CA ASP A 14 -26.57 32.57 -6.86
C ASP A 14 -25.04 32.62 -7.04
N GLU A 15 -24.51 31.87 -8.02
CA GLU A 15 -23.07 31.78 -8.28
C GLU A 15 -22.43 33.13 -8.70
N SER A 16 -23.23 34.15 -9.00
CA SER A 16 -22.78 35.51 -9.33
C SER A 16 -22.86 36.48 -8.13
N GLY A 17 -23.27 36.00 -6.96
CA GLY A 17 -23.43 36.79 -5.75
C GLY A 17 -24.77 37.54 -5.67
N LYS A 18 -25.77 37.13 -6.46
CA LYS A 18 -27.06 37.83 -6.55
C LYS A 18 -28.12 37.08 -5.76
N MET A 19 -28.90 37.83 -4.96
CA MET A 19 -30.04 37.30 -4.24
C MET A 19 -31.17 36.93 -5.21
N ILE A 20 -31.55 35.66 -5.19
CA ILE A 20 -32.66 35.08 -5.95
C ILE A 20 -33.67 34.46 -4.99
N GLU A 21 -34.95 34.45 -5.37
CA GLU A 21 -36.00 33.75 -4.64
C GLU A 21 -36.09 32.31 -5.13
N LEU A 22 -35.98 31.36 -4.20
CA LEU A 22 -36.04 29.93 -4.46
C LEU A 22 -37.48 29.43 -4.27
N ASP A 23 -37.96 28.64 -5.22
CA ASP A 23 -39.21 27.90 -5.05
C ASP A 23 -39.05 26.67 -4.13
N ALA A 24 -40.16 26.06 -3.73
CA ALA A 24 -40.15 24.91 -2.81
C ALA A 24 -39.37 23.70 -3.36
N GLU A 25 -39.30 23.52 -4.68
CA GLU A 25 -38.55 22.44 -5.33
C GLU A 25 -37.04 22.74 -5.31
N GLN A 26 -36.65 23.99 -5.56
CA GLN A 26 -35.28 24.49 -5.44
C GLN A 26 -34.77 24.41 -4.00
N VAL A 27 -35.59 24.75 -2.99
CA VAL A 27 -35.23 24.64 -1.57
C VAL A 27 -34.98 23.19 -1.15
N LEU A 28 -35.71 22.23 -1.72
CA LEU A 28 -35.52 20.79 -1.45
C LEU A 28 -34.33 20.18 -2.20
N THR A 29 -33.89 20.80 -3.29
CA THR A 29 -32.79 20.31 -4.14
C THR A 29 -31.44 20.98 -3.83
N PHE A 30 -31.44 22.21 -3.28
CA PHE A 30 -30.23 22.96 -2.92
C PHE A 30 -29.26 22.20 -2.00
N PRO A 31 -29.72 21.50 -0.93
CA PRO A 31 -28.83 20.69 -0.09
C PRO A 31 -28.15 19.56 -0.88
N LYS A 32 -28.84 18.98 -1.87
CA LYS A 32 -28.30 17.88 -2.69
C LYS A 32 -27.24 18.37 -3.69
N ALA A 33 -27.38 19.58 -4.22
CA ALA A 33 -26.36 20.20 -5.07
C ALA A 33 -25.07 20.47 -4.30
N ILE A 34 -25.17 20.99 -3.07
CA ILE A 34 -24.00 21.17 -2.19
C ILE A 34 -23.32 19.83 -1.88
N VAL A 35 -24.11 18.79 -1.60
CA VAL A 35 -23.58 17.45 -1.36
C VAL A 35 -22.90 16.89 -2.62
N ALA A 36 -23.48 17.08 -3.80
CA ALA A 36 -22.88 16.67 -5.08
C ALA A 36 -21.50 17.34 -5.32
N LYS A 37 -21.39 18.66 -5.08
CA LYS A 37 -20.12 19.40 -5.11
C LYS A 37 -19.07 18.78 -4.19
N GLU A 38 -19.46 18.46 -2.96
CA GLU A 38 -18.56 17.83 -2.00
C GLU A 38 -18.15 16.40 -2.41
N VAL A 39 -19.06 15.62 -3.02
CA VAL A 39 -18.76 14.30 -3.57
C VAL A 39 -17.68 14.41 -4.66
N VAL A 40 -17.83 15.36 -5.59
CA VAL A 40 -16.87 15.61 -6.67
C VAL A 40 -15.52 16.07 -6.13
N ASN A 41 -15.50 17.02 -5.20
CA ASN A 41 -14.26 17.50 -4.56
C ASN A 41 -13.49 16.40 -3.83
N ARG A 42 -14.19 15.38 -3.31
CA ARG A 42 -13.57 14.20 -2.69
C ARG A 42 -13.16 13.12 -3.69
N GLY A 43 -13.48 13.28 -4.97
CA GLY A 43 -13.26 12.29 -6.02
C GLY A 43 -14.11 11.03 -5.83
N PHE A 44 -15.35 11.22 -5.38
CA PHE A 44 -16.35 10.17 -5.12
C PHE A 44 -15.99 9.17 -4.00
N VAL A 45 -14.88 9.36 -3.28
CA VAL A 45 -14.52 8.54 -2.11
C VAL A 45 -15.12 9.17 -0.85
N THR A 46 -16.42 8.98 -0.65
CA THR A 46 -17.17 9.55 0.48
C THR A 46 -18.40 8.72 0.83
N ASN A 47 -18.89 8.85 2.06
CA ASN A 47 -20.13 8.21 2.51
C ASN A 47 -21.39 8.97 2.09
N LEU A 48 -21.25 10.18 1.51
CA LEU A 48 -22.36 11.05 1.12
C LEU A 48 -23.23 10.47 -0.02
N LEU A 49 -22.73 9.47 -0.74
CA LEU A 49 -23.46 8.79 -1.82
C LEU A 49 -24.37 7.66 -1.32
N PHE A 50 -24.29 7.27 -0.05
CA PHE A 50 -24.97 6.10 0.48
C PHE A 50 -26.25 6.48 1.22
N VAL A 51 -27.31 5.68 1.04
CA VAL A 51 -28.50 5.81 1.89
C VAL A 51 -28.17 5.46 3.33
N ASN A 52 -28.96 5.97 4.27
CA ASN A 52 -28.89 5.46 5.62
C ASN A 52 -29.48 4.05 5.66
N ILE A 53 -28.61 3.04 5.76
CA ILE A 53 -29.02 1.64 5.87
C ILE A 53 -29.50 1.44 7.31
N ASN A 54 -30.81 1.60 7.53
CA ASN A 54 -31.41 1.27 8.81
C ASN A 54 -31.41 -0.27 8.97
N ASN A 55 -30.73 -0.78 10.00
CA ASN A 55 -30.62 -2.21 10.31
C ASN A 55 -29.92 -3.05 9.22
N VAL A 56 -28.58 -2.98 9.19
CA VAL A 56 -27.69 -3.72 8.27
C VAL A 56 -27.98 -5.21 8.20
N PHE A 57 -28.46 -5.79 9.30
CA PHE A 57 -28.68 -7.23 9.42
C PHE A 57 -29.80 -7.73 8.50
N ASN A 58 -30.67 -6.86 8.00
CA ASN A 58 -31.78 -7.23 7.10
C ASN A 58 -31.40 -7.16 5.60
N ILE A 59 -30.15 -6.86 5.25
CA ILE A 59 -29.74 -6.86 3.84
C ILE A 59 -29.81 -8.30 3.31
N PRO A 60 -30.43 -8.57 2.14
CA PRO A 60 -30.49 -9.92 1.60
C PRO A 60 -29.12 -10.59 1.44
N SER A 61 -29.03 -11.89 1.72
CA SER A 61 -27.78 -12.64 1.67
C SER A 61 -27.12 -12.59 0.29
N GLU A 62 -27.90 -12.56 -0.79
CA GLU A 62 -27.43 -12.48 -2.17
C GLU A 62 -26.78 -11.11 -2.48
N VAL A 63 -27.28 -10.04 -1.85
CA VAL A 63 -26.71 -8.69 -1.97
C VAL A 63 -25.39 -8.62 -1.21
N ILE A 64 -25.29 -9.21 -0.01
CA ILE A 64 -24.04 -9.30 0.73
C ILE A 64 -23.02 -10.19 0.00
N ALA A 65 -23.45 -11.31 -0.58
CA ALA A 65 -22.60 -12.17 -1.38
C ALA A 65 -22.02 -11.42 -2.59
N ALA A 66 -22.85 -10.67 -3.33
CA ALA A 66 -22.41 -9.81 -4.42
C ALA A 66 -21.40 -8.76 -3.96
N LEU A 67 -21.68 -8.08 -2.84
CA LEU A 67 -20.79 -7.08 -2.26
C LEU A 67 -19.45 -7.70 -1.85
N ASN A 68 -19.44 -8.91 -1.29
CA ASN A 68 -18.23 -9.58 -0.81
C ASN A 68 -17.24 -9.93 -1.92
N LYS A 69 -17.67 -10.05 -3.18
CA LYS A 69 -16.78 -10.22 -4.34
C LYS A 69 -15.95 -8.96 -4.65
N ALA A 70 -16.36 -7.79 -4.18
CA ALA A 70 -15.65 -6.53 -4.42
C ALA A 70 -14.52 -6.26 -3.39
N PRO A 71 -13.41 -5.64 -3.82
CA PRO A 71 -12.32 -5.18 -2.95
C PRO A 71 -12.79 -4.14 -1.93
N SER A 72 -11.97 -3.91 -0.89
CA SER A 72 -12.22 -2.87 0.13
C SER A 72 -11.26 -1.68 0.01
N THR A 73 -11.80 -0.46 0.06
CA THR A 73 -11.03 0.80 0.02
C THR A 73 -11.24 1.61 1.30
N SER A 74 -10.15 2.08 1.93
CA SER A 74 -10.20 2.94 3.14
C SER A 74 -10.49 4.41 2.84
N ASP A 75 -10.77 5.22 3.86
CA ASP A 75 -11.03 6.67 3.74
C ASP A 75 -9.78 7.49 3.38
N THR A 76 -8.62 6.83 3.35
CA THR A 76 -7.31 7.42 3.00
C THR A 76 -6.80 6.95 1.63
N ASP A 77 -7.71 6.50 0.76
CA ASP A 77 -7.45 5.98 -0.59
C ASP A 77 -6.57 4.71 -0.68
N LYS A 78 -6.15 4.15 0.45
CA LYS A 78 -5.41 2.89 0.50
C LYS A 78 -6.37 1.71 0.43
N GLN A 79 -6.12 0.78 -0.50
CA GLN A 79 -6.70 -0.56 -0.45
C GLN A 79 -6.26 -1.24 0.86
N THR A 80 -7.22 -1.85 1.54
CA THR A 80 -6.98 -2.67 2.72
C THR A 80 -7.16 -4.14 2.34
N LYS A 81 -6.65 -5.07 3.16
CA LYS A 81 -7.01 -6.49 2.98
C LYS A 81 -8.53 -6.61 2.95
N SER A 82 -9.06 -7.38 1.99
CA SER A 82 -10.50 -7.63 1.89
C SER A 82 -10.99 -8.23 3.19
N GLU A 83 -11.90 -7.53 3.86
CA GLU A 83 -12.67 -8.05 4.99
C GLU A 83 -14.02 -8.50 4.42
N GLU A 84 -14.43 -9.73 4.72
CA GLU A 84 -15.77 -10.20 4.38
C GLU A 84 -16.79 -9.63 5.36
N VAL A 85 -17.87 -9.07 4.82
CA VAL A 85 -19.04 -8.69 5.61
C VAL A 85 -19.72 -9.98 6.04
N GLN A 86 -19.74 -10.23 7.35
CA GLN A 86 -20.44 -11.39 7.91
C GLN A 86 -21.94 -11.13 7.94
N HIS A 87 -22.71 -11.89 7.18
CA HIS A 87 -24.16 -11.80 7.19
C HIS A 87 -24.74 -12.74 8.25
N ASP A 88 -25.39 -12.20 9.27
CA ASP A 88 -26.14 -12.96 10.29
C ASP A 88 -27.57 -12.38 10.40
N PRO A 89 -28.55 -12.92 9.67
CA PRO A 89 -29.93 -12.42 9.70
C PRO A 89 -30.64 -12.73 11.03
N ASP A 90 -30.16 -13.72 11.78
CA ASP A 90 -30.70 -14.11 13.09
C ASP A 90 -30.07 -13.31 14.25
N ARG A 91 -29.24 -12.30 13.96
CA ARG A 91 -28.43 -11.67 15.01
C ARG A 91 -29.24 -11.04 16.14
N LYS A 92 -30.39 -10.43 15.83
CA LYS A 92 -31.30 -9.89 16.86
C LYS A 92 -31.82 -10.99 17.78
N LYS A 93 -32.21 -12.13 17.21
CA LYS A 93 -32.66 -13.31 17.95
C LYS A 93 -31.52 -13.91 18.78
N ASN A 94 -30.31 -13.96 18.23
CA ASN A 94 -29.10 -14.41 18.93
C ASN A 94 -28.79 -13.51 20.12
N ARG A 95 -28.86 -12.18 19.96
CA ARG A 95 -28.71 -11.20 21.05
C ARG A 95 -29.77 -11.42 22.13
N ASP A 96 -31.04 -11.51 21.76
CA ASP A 96 -32.14 -11.69 22.73
C ASP A 96 -31.99 -13.01 23.50
N HIS A 97 -31.55 -14.07 22.81
CA HIS A 97 -31.20 -15.34 23.44
C HIS A 97 -30.02 -15.19 24.43
N ARG A 98 -28.95 -14.48 24.05
CA ARG A 98 -27.80 -14.22 24.94
C ARG A 98 -28.21 -13.39 26.16
N ILE A 99 -29.07 -12.38 25.99
CA ILE A 99 -29.63 -11.60 27.10
C ILE A 99 -30.36 -12.53 28.07
N SER A 100 -31.27 -13.36 27.57
CA SER A 100 -32.01 -14.33 28.39
C SER A 100 -31.06 -15.26 29.16
N VAL A 101 -30.14 -15.93 28.45
CA VAL A 101 -29.20 -16.89 29.04
C VAL A 101 -28.27 -16.23 30.06
N ASN A 102 -27.78 -15.02 29.79
CA ASN A 102 -26.85 -14.35 30.69
C ASN A 102 -27.56 -13.70 31.88
N LYS A 103 -28.84 -13.29 31.75
CA LYS A 103 -29.69 -12.92 32.88
C LYS A 103 -29.91 -14.10 33.82
N ASP A 104 -30.23 -15.27 33.26
CA ASP A 104 -30.42 -16.50 34.04
C ASP A 104 -29.13 -16.91 34.77
N LYS A 105 -27.96 -16.78 34.11
CA LYS A 105 -26.66 -17.02 34.77
C LYS A 105 -26.37 -16.04 35.90
N LEU A 106 -26.75 -14.77 35.72
CA LEU A 106 -26.54 -13.71 36.70
C LEU A 106 -27.39 -13.99 37.95
N LEU A 107 -28.72 -14.03 37.78
CA LEU A 107 -29.68 -14.13 38.88
C LEU A 107 -29.76 -15.56 39.47
N GLY A 108 -29.61 -16.58 38.64
CA GLY A 108 -29.84 -17.98 39.00
C GLY A 108 -31.32 -18.28 39.31
N ASN A 109 -31.57 -19.35 40.09
CA ASN A 109 -32.92 -19.71 40.58
C ASN A 109 -33.28 -19.04 41.92
N LYS A 110 -32.57 -17.98 42.33
CA LYS A 110 -32.80 -17.30 43.61
C LYS A 110 -33.99 -16.34 43.46
N VAL A 111 -34.91 -16.37 44.42
CA VAL A 111 -35.98 -15.37 44.59
C VAL A 111 -35.50 -14.39 45.66
N TYR A 112 -35.35 -13.11 45.31
CA TYR A 112 -34.69 -12.15 46.21
C TYR A 112 -35.66 -11.50 47.20
N THR A 113 -36.97 -11.51 46.94
CA THR A 113 -37.99 -10.91 47.82
C THR A 113 -37.90 -11.37 49.27
N SER A 114 -37.81 -12.68 49.52
CA SER A 114 -37.73 -13.21 50.89
C SER A 114 -36.44 -12.79 51.60
N ARG A 115 -35.33 -12.71 50.85
CA ARG A 115 -34.05 -12.24 51.40
C ARG A 115 -34.08 -10.75 51.71
N MET A 116 -34.72 -9.94 50.87
CA MET A 116 -34.91 -8.51 51.12
C MET A 116 -35.84 -8.28 52.31
N GLN A 117 -36.89 -9.10 52.49
CA GLN A 117 -37.75 -9.06 53.68
C GLN A 117 -36.94 -9.31 54.97
N ASP A 118 -36.05 -10.31 54.97
CA ASP A 118 -35.18 -10.58 56.13
C ASP A 118 -34.28 -9.37 56.45
N ILE A 119 -33.69 -8.74 55.42
CA ILE A 119 -32.84 -7.56 55.58
C ILE A 119 -33.63 -6.40 56.18
N VAL A 120 -34.82 -6.09 55.61
CA VAL A 120 -35.69 -5.02 56.09
C VAL A 120 -36.15 -5.25 57.53
N LEU A 121 -36.64 -6.46 57.86
CA LEU A 121 -37.08 -6.81 59.22
C LEU A 121 -35.94 -6.67 60.24
N SER A 122 -34.74 -7.17 59.90
CA SER A 122 -33.58 -7.08 60.79
C SER A 122 -33.10 -5.65 61.05
N ALA A 123 -33.39 -4.72 60.14
CA ALA A 123 -33.04 -3.31 60.29
C ALA A 123 -34.05 -2.54 61.16
N VAL A 124 -35.33 -2.92 61.10
CA VAL A 124 -36.41 -2.26 61.87
C VAL A 124 -36.53 -2.80 63.31
N ASP A 125 -36.11 -4.03 63.58
CA ASP A 125 -36.11 -4.64 64.93
C ASP A 125 -35.00 -4.13 65.88
N SER A 126 -34.31 -3.04 65.51
CA SER A 126 -33.26 -2.39 66.32
C SER A 126 -33.67 -0.99 66.79
N ASP A 127 -33.34 -0.61 68.03
CA ASP A 127 -33.52 0.75 68.59
C ASP A 127 -32.59 1.77 67.90
N MET A 128 -32.71 1.94 66.58
CA MET A 128 -31.86 2.74 65.70
C MET A 128 -32.65 3.92 65.11
N GLU A 129 -31.96 5.03 64.85
CA GLU A 129 -32.55 6.21 64.21
C GLU A 129 -32.77 5.99 62.69
N ALA A 130 -33.65 6.78 62.08
CA ALA A 130 -34.02 6.69 60.65
C ALA A 130 -32.82 6.58 59.69
N ASP A 131 -31.84 7.49 59.82
CA ASP A 131 -30.64 7.51 58.98
C ASP A 131 -29.78 6.25 59.17
N GLU A 132 -29.77 5.69 60.38
CA GLU A 132 -29.03 4.46 60.69
C GLU A 132 -29.69 3.21 60.08
N ILE A 133 -31.03 3.21 59.98
CA ILE A 133 -31.80 2.15 59.30
C ILE A 133 -31.50 2.16 57.80
N VAL A 134 -31.48 3.34 57.15
CA VAL A 134 -31.13 3.49 55.72
C VAL A 134 -29.74 2.95 55.43
N GLU A 135 -28.74 3.36 56.23
CA GLU A 135 -27.36 2.90 56.05
C GLU A 135 -27.22 1.39 56.30
N LYS A 136 -27.94 0.83 57.28
CA LYS A 136 -27.95 -0.62 57.55
C LYS A 136 -28.55 -1.42 56.38
N ILE A 137 -29.73 -1.04 55.90
CA ILE A 137 -30.37 -1.69 54.74
C ILE A 137 -29.44 -1.60 53.52
N THR A 138 -28.87 -0.43 53.27
CA THR A 138 -27.91 -0.22 52.17
C THR A 138 -26.71 -1.16 52.31
N ALA A 139 -26.07 -1.19 53.48
CA ALA A 139 -24.91 -2.04 53.74
C ALA A 139 -25.23 -3.54 53.60
N ASP A 140 -26.38 -3.99 54.07
CA ASP A 140 -26.79 -5.39 54.07
C ASP A 140 -27.26 -5.89 52.69
N CYS A 141 -27.76 -5.00 51.82
CA CYS A 141 -28.05 -5.31 50.42
C CYS A 141 -26.79 -5.42 49.54
N MET A 142 -25.72 -4.70 49.86
CA MET A 142 -24.51 -4.66 49.00
C MET A 142 -23.77 -5.99 48.81
N PRO A 143 -23.71 -6.93 49.78
CA PRO A 143 -23.16 -8.27 49.59
C PRO A 143 -23.88 -9.05 48.49
N GLU A 144 -25.21 -9.01 48.44
CA GLU A 144 -26.02 -9.70 47.43
C GLU A 144 -25.72 -9.13 46.03
N ILE A 145 -25.66 -7.80 45.91
CA ILE A 145 -25.27 -7.10 44.68
C ILE A 145 -23.83 -7.45 44.28
N SER A 146 -22.91 -7.52 45.25
CA SER A 146 -21.49 -7.82 44.99
C SER A 146 -21.26 -9.25 44.51
N GLU A 147 -22.02 -10.24 45.00
CA GLU A 147 -22.00 -11.62 44.50
C GLU A 147 -22.40 -11.66 43.01
N LEU A 148 -23.48 -10.97 42.65
CA LEU A 148 -23.98 -10.90 41.28
C LEU A 148 -23.01 -10.18 40.34
N LEU A 149 -22.43 -9.06 40.79
CA LEU A 149 -21.38 -8.37 40.05
C LEU A 149 -20.14 -9.24 39.83
N GLY A 150 -19.84 -10.18 40.74
CA GLY A 150 -18.83 -11.22 40.54
C GLY A 150 -19.13 -12.11 39.33
N LYS A 151 -20.38 -12.60 39.22
CA LYS A 151 -20.81 -13.43 38.06
C LYS A 151 -20.83 -12.64 36.75
N TYR A 152 -21.24 -11.36 36.80
CA TYR A 152 -21.15 -10.46 35.65
C TYR A 152 -19.70 -10.30 35.19
N LYS A 153 -18.78 -10.12 36.15
CA LYS A 153 -17.35 -9.98 35.87
C LYS A 153 -16.78 -11.19 35.14
N ASP A 154 -17.15 -12.40 35.55
CA ASP A 154 -16.69 -13.64 34.92
C ASP A 154 -17.19 -13.78 33.48
N SER A 155 -18.40 -13.27 33.18
CA SER A 155 -19.02 -13.39 31.86
C SER A 155 -18.56 -12.33 30.86
N TYR A 156 -18.24 -11.12 31.32
CA TYR A 156 -17.99 -9.96 30.44
C TYR A 156 -16.63 -9.28 30.63
N SER A 157 -15.86 -9.65 31.67
CA SER A 157 -14.55 -9.07 31.98
C SER A 157 -14.49 -7.53 31.91
N PRO A 158 -15.41 -6.82 32.58
CA PRO A 158 -15.48 -5.35 32.57
C PRO A 158 -14.26 -4.70 33.23
N SER A 159 -14.04 -3.43 32.94
CA SER A 159 -12.99 -2.64 33.61
C SER A 159 -13.33 -2.40 35.08
N LYS A 160 -12.32 -2.11 35.92
CA LYS A 160 -12.54 -1.78 37.34
C LYS A 160 -13.46 -0.57 37.50
N THR A 161 -13.25 0.47 36.68
CA THR A 161 -14.06 1.70 36.70
C THR A 161 -15.52 1.44 36.34
N GLU A 162 -15.78 0.58 35.35
CA GLU A 162 -17.15 0.17 34.97
C GLU A 162 -17.85 -0.55 36.11
N LEU A 163 -17.17 -1.52 36.74
CA LEU A 163 -17.68 -2.24 37.91
C LEU A 163 -17.99 -1.31 39.09
N ASP A 164 -17.07 -0.39 39.41
CA ASP A 164 -17.24 0.56 40.50
C ASP A 164 -18.41 1.52 40.23
N SER A 165 -18.59 1.96 38.97
CA SER A 165 -19.72 2.82 38.57
C SER A 165 -21.07 2.13 38.72
N ILE A 166 -21.20 0.87 38.25
CA ILE A 166 -22.43 0.10 38.36
C ILE A 166 -22.75 -0.18 39.84
N LYS A 167 -21.73 -0.56 40.62
CA LYS A 167 -21.88 -0.81 42.06
C LYS A 167 -22.37 0.44 42.80
N ASN A 168 -21.78 1.60 42.51
CA ASN A 168 -22.18 2.86 43.16
C ASN A 168 -23.58 3.30 42.72
N GLY A 169 -23.92 3.18 41.43
CA GLY A 169 -25.26 3.51 40.94
C GLY A 169 -26.36 2.66 41.59
N LEU A 170 -26.12 1.35 41.75
CA LEU A 170 -27.05 0.47 42.46
C LEU A 170 -27.11 0.75 43.96
N ARG A 171 -25.99 1.13 44.58
CA ARG A 171 -25.97 1.55 45.98
C ARG A 171 -26.84 2.78 46.22
N GLU A 172 -26.74 3.78 45.35
CA GLU A 172 -27.58 4.99 45.44
C GLU A 172 -29.05 4.64 45.22
N LYS A 173 -29.41 3.81 44.24
CA LYS A 173 -30.81 3.35 44.05
C LYS A 173 -31.37 2.63 45.28
N VAL A 174 -30.57 1.77 45.91
CA VAL A 174 -30.96 1.07 47.16
C VAL A 174 -31.16 2.08 48.29
N LYS A 175 -30.25 3.07 48.40
CA LYS A 175 -30.31 4.12 49.40
C LYS A 175 -31.55 4.99 49.21
N GLU A 176 -31.82 5.47 48.00
CA GLU A 176 -33.00 6.25 47.64
C GLU A 176 -34.30 5.49 47.97
N ALA A 177 -34.39 4.21 47.62
CA ALA A 177 -35.54 3.37 47.95
C ALA A 177 -35.76 3.23 49.46
N ALA A 178 -34.67 3.12 50.23
CA ALA A 178 -34.72 3.08 51.69
C ALA A 178 -35.07 4.44 52.32
N GLU A 179 -34.54 5.55 51.80
CA GLU A 179 -34.83 6.92 52.27
C GLU A 179 -36.30 7.30 52.03
N GLU A 180 -36.83 7.03 50.83
CA GLU A 180 -38.24 7.24 50.50
C GLU A 180 -39.15 6.53 51.51
N PHE A 181 -38.74 5.33 51.91
CA PHE A 181 -39.48 4.49 52.84
C PHE A 181 -39.42 4.96 54.30
N VAL A 182 -38.21 5.24 54.79
CA VAL A 182 -37.95 5.64 56.17
C VAL A 182 -38.53 7.02 56.50
N SER A 183 -38.79 7.86 55.49
CA SER A 183 -39.52 9.13 55.64
C SER A 183 -41.03 8.97 55.95
N GLY A 184 -41.57 7.75 55.85
CA GLY A 184 -42.96 7.38 56.19
C GLY A 184 -43.10 6.66 57.54
N ASP A 185 -44.20 5.90 57.73
CA ASP A 185 -44.50 5.20 59.00
C ASP A 185 -43.82 3.80 59.05
N ILE A 186 -42.58 3.75 59.54
CA ILE A 186 -41.66 2.58 59.55
C ILE A 186 -42.25 1.32 60.22
N ALA A 187 -43.24 1.48 61.11
CA ALA A 187 -43.89 0.38 61.84
C ALA A 187 -44.96 -0.35 61.02
N ASP A 188 -45.36 0.16 59.85
CA ASP A 188 -46.35 -0.50 58.99
C ASP A 188 -45.73 -1.66 58.21
N ARG A 189 -46.19 -2.87 58.52
CA ARG A 189 -45.77 -4.10 57.86
C ARG A 189 -46.06 -4.10 56.35
N ILE A 190 -47.14 -3.45 55.91
CA ILE A 190 -47.48 -3.30 54.48
C ILE A 190 -46.42 -2.46 53.77
N ALA A 191 -45.92 -1.45 54.48
CA ALA A 191 -44.90 -0.58 53.98
C ALA A 191 -43.58 -1.37 53.85
N GLN A 192 -43.19 -2.15 54.87
CA GLN A 192 -41.95 -2.96 54.86
C GLN A 192 -41.92 -3.96 53.70
N ASP A 193 -43.05 -4.60 53.40
CA ASP A 193 -43.17 -5.52 52.25
C ASP A 193 -42.96 -4.77 50.90
N LYS A 194 -43.47 -3.54 50.76
CA LYS A 194 -43.24 -2.72 49.56
C LYS A 194 -41.77 -2.33 49.38
N LEU A 195 -41.06 -2.01 50.47
CA LEU A 195 -39.63 -1.74 50.39
C LEU A 195 -38.86 -3.00 49.95
N ALA A 196 -39.17 -4.15 50.55
CA ALA A 196 -38.55 -5.41 50.15
C ALA A 196 -38.81 -5.74 48.66
N ASP A 197 -40.02 -5.50 48.16
CA ASP A 197 -40.34 -5.63 46.74
C ASP A 197 -39.56 -4.64 45.87
N SER A 198 -39.38 -3.39 46.31
CA SER A 198 -38.59 -2.38 45.60
C SER A 198 -37.11 -2.79 45.51
N LEU A 199 -36.51 -3.20 46.63
CA LEU A 199 -35.14 -3.70 46.70
C LEU A 199 -34.94 -4.97 45.85
N ALA A 200 -35.93 -5.88 45.85
CA ALA A 200 -35.91 -7.05 44.99
C ALA A 200 -36.01 -6.66 43.51
N ASN A 201 -36.83 -5.67 43.14
CA ASN A 201 -36.90 -5.15 41.78
C ASN A 201 -35.56 -4.51 41.32
N ILE A 202 -34.83 -3.82 42.20
CA ILE A 202 -33.50 -3.28 41.87
C ILE A 202 -32.55 -4.43 41.49
N ILE A 203 -32.60 -5.57 42.18
CA ILE A 203 -31.77 -6.74 41.88
C ILE A 203 -32.26 -7.50 40.65
N GLU A 204 -33.57 -7.72 40.52
CA GLU A 204 -34.16 -8.60 39.50
C GLU A 204 -34.40 -7.91 38.15
N LYS A 205 -34.50 -6.57 38.13
CA LYS A 205 -34.76 -5.77 36.92
C LYS A 205 -33.64 -4.79 36.65
N ASP A 206 -33.34 -3.89 37.59
CA ASP A 206 -32.44 -2.77 37.32
C ASP A 206 -31.00 -3.23 37.12
N LEU A 207 -30.48 -4.09 38.00
CA LEU A 207 -29.13 -4.65 37.87
C LEU A 207 -28.93 -5.39 36.52
N PRO A 208 -29.83 -6.30 36.09
CA PRO A 208 -29.75 -6.92 34.76
C PRO A 208 -29.85 -5.94 33.59
N ASN A 209 -30.65 -4.87 33.72
CA ASN A 209 -30.74 -3.82 32.71
C ASN A 209 -29.41 -3.05 32.62
N ASP A 210 -28.89 -2.61 33.77
CA ASP A 210 -27.66 -1.82 33.93
C ASP A 210 -26.38 -2.59 33.54
N THR A 211 -26.45 -3.93 33.44
CA THR A 211 -25.31 -4.80 33.14
C THR A 211 -25.50 -5.61 31.86
N VAL A 212 -26.33 -6.66 31.87
CA VAL A 212 -26.45 -7.67 30.80
C VAL A 212 -27.10 -7.08 29.56
N ILE A 213 -28.21 -6.36 29.70
CA ILE A 213 -28.91 -5.78 28.54
C ILE A 213 -28.03 -4.71 27.90
N HIS A 214 -27.59 -3.71 28.66
CA HIS A 214 -26.74 -2.66 28.11
C HIS A 214 -25.47 -3.22 27.47
N LYS A 215 -24.82 -4.24 28.05
CA LYS A 215 -23.61 -4.81 27.44
C LYS A 215 -23.89 -5.55 26.14
N GLU A 216 -25.01 -6.25 26.03
CA GLU A 216 -25.39 -6.95 24.79
C GLU A 216 -25.96 -5.99 23.74
N GLU A 217 -26.61 -4.90 24.14
CA GLU A 217 -27.01 -3.78 23.27
C GLU A 217 -25.77 -3.04 22.75
N ASP A 218 -24.83 -2.65 23.61
CA ASP A 218 -23.56 -2.03 23.23
C ASP A 218 -22.77 -2.88 22.24
N LYS A 219 -22.71 -4.20 22.45
CA LYS A 219 -22.06 -5.13 21.53
C LYS A 219 -22.79 -5.15 20.20
N TYR A 220 -24.11 -5.24 20.22
CA TYR A 220 -24.95 -5.24 19.01
C TYR A 220 -24.76 -3.96 18.19
N GLU A 221 -24.75 -2.79 18.83
CA GLU A 221 -24.50 -1.50 18.18
C GLU A 221 -23.07 -1.39 17.62
N LYS A 222 -22.07 -1.86 18.36
CA LYS A 222 -20.67 -1.87 17.89
C LYS A 222 -20.47 -2.78 16.69
N GLU A 223 -21.11 -3.95 16.70
CA GLU A 223 -21.12 -4.89 15.57
C GLU A 223 -21.82 -4.29 14.35
N GLU A 224 -23.01 -3.70 14.53
CA GLU A 224 -23.75 -3.02 13.45
C GLU A 224 -22.90 -1.91 12.82
N LYS A 225 -22.26 -1.09 13.66
CA LYS A 225 -21.35 -0.03 13.19
C LYS A 225 -20.15 -0.58 12.43
N SER A 226 -19.56 -1.69 12.92
CA SER A 226 -18.44 -2.35 12.25
C SER A 226 -18.83 -2.88 10.88
N GLU A 227 -19.98 -3.54 10.75
CA GLU A 227 -20.49 -4.04 9.47
C GLU A 227 -20.85 -2.91 8.52
N MET A 228 -21.49 -1.84 9.01
CA MET A 228 -21.72 -0.62 8.23
C MET A 228 -20.43 -0.07 7.65
N ASP A 229 -19.36 0.00 8.46
CA ASP A 229 -18.08 0.52 8.02
C ASP A 229 -17.41 -0.40 6.99
N GLN A 230 -17.58 -1.72 7.09
CA GLN A 230 -17.11 -2.67 6.08
C GLN A 230 -17.88 -2.53 4.76
N ILE A 231 -19.21 -2.44 4.81
CA ILE A 231 -20.05 -2.21 3.64
C ILE A 231 -19.64 -0.92 2.94
N ARG A 232 -19.51 0.18 3.69
CA ARG A 232 -19.08 1.48 3.15
C ARG A 232 -17.71 1.41 2.47
N ARG A 233 -16.75 0.64 3.00
CA ARG A 233 -15.43 0.46 2.37
C ARG A 233 -15.52 -0.28 1.04
N LYS A 234 -16.40 -1.28 0.93
CA LYS A 234 -16.66 -2.01 -0.32
C LYS A 234 -17.37 -1.13 -1.34
N LEU A 235 -18.39 -0.37 -0.92
CA LEU A 235 -19.09 0.58 -1.79
C LEU A 235 -18.17 1.70 -2.30
N ARG A 236 -17.23 2.18 -1.48
CA ARG A 236 -16.25 3.19 -1.89
C ARG A 236 -15.29 2.73 -2.99
N THR A 237 -15.02 1.43 -3.07
CA THR A 237 -14.28 0.84 -4.20
C THR A 237 -15.00 1.11 -5.51
N PHE A 238 -16.33 0.96 -5.52
CA PHE A 238 -17.15 1.27 -6.70
C PHE A 238 -17.19 2.78 -6.96
N THR A 239 -17.49 3.59 -5.94
CA THR A 239 -17.68 5.03 -6.17
C THR A 239 -16.41 5.71 -6.66
N ARG A 240 -15.23 5.24 -6.26
CA ARG A 240 -13.93 5.68 -6.76
C ARG A 240 -13.78 5.56 -8.29
N ALA A 241 -14.45 4.59 -8.90
CA ALA A 241 -14.35 4.34 -10.35
C ALA A 241 -15.38 5.10 -11.20
N ILE A 242 -16.40 5.69 -10.57
CA ILE A 242 -17.46 6.47 -11.24
C ILE A 242 -16.88 7.54 -12.18
N PRO A 243 -15.92 8.39 -11.77
CA PRO A 243 -15.37 9.41 -12.66
C PRO A 243 -14.77 8.81 -13.95
N SER A 244 -14.10 7.66 -13.84
CA SER A 244 -13.51 6.97 -14.99
C SER A 244 -14.58 6.44 -15.94
N PHE A 245 -15.72 5.98 -15.43
CA PHE A 245 -16.87 5.56 -16.25
C PHE A 245 -17.50 6.73 -16.99
N ILE A 246 -17.69 7.88 -16.32
CA ILE A 246 -18.20 9.10 -16.96
C ILE A 246 -17.23 9.60 -18.05
N MET A 247 -15.92 9.48 -17.80
CA MET A 247 -14.89 9.84 -18.77
C MET A 247 -14.79 8.85 -19.95
N ALA A 248 -15.09 7.58 -19.73
CA ALA A 248 -15.04 6.53 -20.75
C ALA A 248 -16.34 6.40 -21.56
N ALA A 249 -17.43 6.99 -21.10
CA ALA A 249 -18.73 6.89 -21.74
C ALA A 249 -18.73 7.49 -23.15
N SER A 250 -19.31 6.74 -24.08
CA SER A 250 -19.57 7.19 -25.46
C SER A 250 -20.94 7.88 -25.63
N LYS A 251 -21.82 7.73 -24.64
CA LYS A 251 -23.14 8.37 -24.58
C LYS A 251 -23.02 9.79 -24.03
N ASP A 252 -24.02 10.61 -24.32
CA ASP A 252 -24.16 11.90 -23.67
C ASP A 252 -24.28 11.70 -22.15
N VAL A 253 -23.58 12.52 -21.37
CA VAL A 253 -23.54 12.34 -19.92
C VAL A 253 -24.90 12.64 -19.30
N ASP A 254 -25.73 13.44 -19.98
CA ASP A 254 -27.11 13.70 -19.59
C ASP A 254 -27.98 12.43 -19.54
N GLU A 255 -27.59 11.37 -20.24
CA GLU A 255 -28.26 10.07 -20.21
C GLU A 255 -27.70 9.12 -19.13
N ILE A 256 -26.55 9.44 -18.53
CA ILE A 256 -25.87 8.59 -17.54
C ILE A 256 -26.50 8.82 -16.17
N THR A 257 -26.96 7.74 -15.57
CA THR A 257 -27.55 7.72 -14.22
C THR A 257 -27.03 6.50 -13.46
N LEU A 258 -27.36 6.40 -12.18
CA LEU A 258 -27.13 5.20 -11.39
C LEU A 258 -27.68 3.93 -12.08
N ASP A 259 -28.74 4.04 -12.89
CA ASP A 259 -29.42 2.90 -13.50
C ASP A 259 -28.73 2.29 -14.72
N ASN A 260 -27.73 2.98 -15.29
CA ASN A 260 -27.08 2.54 -16.52
C ASN A 260 -25.58 2.85 -16.56
N ILE A 261 -24.98 3.34 -15.46
CA ILE A 261 -23.57 3.72 -15.43
C ILE A 261 -22.65 2.55 -15.77
N GLU A 262 -23.00 1.32 -15.38
CA GLU A 262 -22.23 0.14 -15.71
C GLU A 262 -22.21 -0.17 -17.22
N ASP A 263 -23.22 0.28 -17.97
CA ASP A 263 -23.33 0.05 -19.41
C ASP A 263 -22.47 1.02 -20.23
N THR A 264 -21.77 1.96 -19.57
CA THR A 264 -20.80 2.86 -20.21
C THR A 264 -19.50 2.16 -20.61
N VAL A 265 -19.22 0.98 -20.03
CA VAL A 265 -18.02 0.17 -20.29
C VAL A 265 -18.40 -1.25 -20.69
N SER A 266 -17.46 -2.00 -21.27
CA SER A 266 -17.68 -3.42 -21.57
C SER A 266 -17.71 -4.27 -20.30
N ASP A 267 -18.31 -5.46 -20.36
CA ASP A 267 -18.33 -6.39 -19.21
C ASP A 267 -16.92 -6.76 -18.77
N LYS A 268 -16.03 -6.98 -19.74
CA LYS A 268 -14.61 -7.24 -19.50
C LYS A 268 -13.93 -6.09 -18.76
N ASP A 269 -14.10 -4.85 -19.22
CA ASP A 269 -13.49 -3.67 -18.56
C ASP A 269 -14.04 -3.50 -17.14
N PHE A 270 -15.34 -3.75 -16.93
CA PHE A 270 -15.98 -3.67 -15.63
C PHE A 270 -15.42 -4.70 -14.64
N GLU A 271 -15.33 -5.96 -15.05
CA GLU A 271 -14.79 -7.05 -14.24
C GLU A 271 -13.31 -6.83 -13.92
N GLU A 272 -12.50 -6.41 -14.89
CA GLU A 272 -11.07 -6.12 -14.69
C GLU A 272 -10.84 -5.02 -13.65
N LEU A 273 -11.74 -4.03 -13.55
CA LEU A 273 -11.62 -2.96 -12.57
C LEU A 273 -11.98 -3.40 -11.14
N PHE A 274 -13.00 -4.23 -10.98
CA PHE A 274 -13.55 -4.55 -9.66
C PHE A 274 -13.21 -5.94 -9.13
N THR A 275 -12.58 -6.82 -9.92
CA THR A 275 -12.20 -8.16 -9.46
C THR A 275 -10.80 -8.16 -8.87
N GLU A 276 -10.61 -8.71 -7.66
CA GLU A 276 -9.28 -8.98 -7.11
C GLU A 276 -8.69 -10.26 -7.74
N LYS A 277 -7.36 -10.37 -7.69
CA LYS A 277 -6.69 -11.56 -8.22
C LYS A 277 -7.07 -12.78 -7.39
N ASP A 278 -7.38 -13.89 -8.05
CA ASP A 278 -7.75 -15.18 -7.44
C ASP A 278 -9.08 -15.14 -6.63
N SER A 279 -9.92 -14.11 -6.83
CA SER A 279 -11.28 -14.02 -6.28
C SER A 279 -12.35 -14.34 -7.33
N GLU A 280 -13.58 -14.59 -6.87
CA GLU A 280 -14.73 -14.64 -7.76
C GLU A 280 -14.90 -13.28 -8.49
N PRO A 281 -15.23 -13.26 -9.79
CA PRO A 281 -15.45 -12.00 -10.52
C PRO A 281 -16.61 -11.18 -9.97
N PHE A 282 -16.40 -9.87 -9.83
CA PHE A 282 -17.48 -8.92 -9.56
C PHE A 282 -18.07 -8.44 -10.89
N THR A 283 -19.30 -8.89 -11.18
CA THR A 283 -19.96 -8.66 -12.48
C THR A 283 -20.88 -7.44 -12.46
N LYS A 284 -21.36 -7.01 -13.63
CA LYS A 284 -22.42 -5.98 -13.73
C LYS A 284 -23.72 -6.40 -13.05
N ASP A 285 -24.05 -7.69 -13.06
CA ASP A 285 -25.25 -8.19 -12.38
C ASP A 285 -25.10 -8.14 -10.85
N ASP A 286 -23.89 -8.40 -10.34
CA ASP A 286 -23.58 -8.17 -8.94
C ASP A 286 -23.70 -6.68 -8.59
N PHE A 287 -23.26 -5.79 -9.48
CA PHE A 287 -23.47 -4.36 -9.32
C PHE A 287 -24.96 -3.98 -9.27
N ARG A 288 -25.78 -4.48 -10.21
CA ARG A 288 -27.23 -4.24 -10.27
C ARG A 288 -27.94 -4.63 -8.98
N LYS A 289 -27.54 -5.74 -8.35
CA LYS A 289 -28.06 -6.16 -7.03
C LYS A 289 -27.75 -5.13 -5.94
N ILE A 290 -26.51 -4.63 -5.87
CA ILE A 290 -26.10 -3.69 -4.81
C ILE A 290 -26.65 -2.27 -5.05
N ARG A 291 -26.80 -1.83 -6.31
CA ARG A 291 -27.33 -0.50 -6.61
C ARG A 291 -28.84 -0.38 -6.55
N GLY A 292 -29.54 -1.50 -6.77
CA GLY A 292 -30.99 -1.59 -6.70
C GLY A 292 -31.77 -0.76 -7.75
N PRO A 293 -33.11 -0.91 -7.77
CA PRO A 293 -33.87 -1.87 -6.96
C PRO A 293 -33.63 -3.31 -7.45
N TRP A 294 -33.55 -4.26 -6.52
CA TRP A 294 -33.40 -5.69 -6.80
C TRP A 294 -34.48 -6.48 -6.06
N THR A 295 -35.17 -7.37 -6.76
CA THR A 295 -36.18 -8.24 -6.17
C THR A 295 -35.68 -9.68 -6.14
N ASN A 296 -35.74 -10.30 -4.97
CA ASN A 296 -35.39 -11.71 -4.80
C ASN A 296 -36.41 -12.58 -5.58
N PRO A 297 -35.97 -13.41 -6.53
CA PRO A 297 -36.88 -14.20 -7.35
C PRO A 297 -37.60 -15.32 -6.57
N GLU A 298 -37.05 -15.75 -5.43
CA GLU A 298 -37.63 -16.81 -4.60
C GLU A 298 -38.61 -16.27 -3.55
N THR A 299 -38.26 -15.17 -2.89
CA THR A 299 -39.07 -14.60 -1.79
C THR A 299 -39.98 -13.45 -2.20
N GLY A 300 -39.70 -12.79 -3.33
CA GLY A 300 -40.38 -11.57 -3.78
C GLY A 300 -40.00 -10.30 -2.99
N GLU A 301 -39.07 -10.41 -2.03
CA GLU A 301 -38.58 -9.28 -1.26
C GLU A 301 -37.77 -8.33 -2.15
N THR A 302 -37.95 -7.01 -1.96
CA THR A 302 -37.25 -5.99 -2.76
C THR A 302 -36.27 -5.21 -1.90
N PHE A 303 -35.04 -5.08 -2.41
CA PHE A 303 -33.97 -4.27 -1.86
C PHE A 303 -33.76 -3.02 -2.72
N GLU A 304 -33.95 -1.84 -2.14
CA GLU A 304 -33.91 -0.55 -2.86
C GLU A 304 -32.50 -0.13 -3.33
N GLY A 305 -31.44 -0.71 -2.73
CA GLY A 305 -30.06 -0.40 -3.06
C GLY A 305 -29.31 0.37 -1.97
N PHE A 306 -28.00 0.48 -2.11
CA PHE A 306 -27.14 1.21 -1.17
C PHE A 306 -26.92 2.69 -1.47
N PHE A 307 -27.29 3.17 -2.66
CA PHE A 307 -26.97 4.52 -3.11
C PHE A 307 -28.17 5.46 -3.03
N ASP A 308 -27.95 6.70 -2.57
CA ASP A 308 -28.96 7.75 -2.71
C ASP A 308 -29.02 8.17 -4.18
N ARG A 309 -30.03 7.66 -4.89
CA ARG A 309 -30.18 7.81 -6.36
C ARG A 309 -30.11 9.27 -6.82
N TYR A 310 -30.72 10.18 -6.08
CA TYR A 310 -30.75 11.60 -6.43
C TYR A 310 -29.39 12.26 -6.27
N THR A 311 -28.72 12.04 -5.13
CA THR A 311 -27.39 12.57 -4.84
C THR A 311 -26.36 11.99 -5.79
N PHE A 312 -26.48 10.70 -6.12
CA PHE A 312 -25.62 10.03 -7.08
C PHE A 312 -25.74 10.64 -8.48
N ASN A 313 -26.96 10.79 -8.99
CA ASN A 313 -27.19 11.41 -10.30
C ASN A 313 -26.79 12.88 -10.34
N ALA A 314 -27.01 13.63 -9.25
CA ALA A 314 -26.53 15.01 -9.13
C ALA A 314 -24.99 15.08 -9.14
N ALA A 315 -24.31 14.16 -8.47
CA ALA A 315 -22.84 14.09 -8.49
C ALA A 315 -22.27 13.76 -9.88
N ILE A 316 -22.94 12.91 -10.68
CA ILE A 316 -22.56 12.66 -12.07
C ILE A 316 -22.61 13.97 -12.88
N ARG A 317 -23.70 14.73 -12.76
CA ARG A 317 -23.89 16.01 -13.46
C ARG A 317 -22.87 17.05 -13.03
N GLU A 318 -22.67 17.23 -11.72
CA GLU A 318 -21.66 18.13 -11.17
C GLU A 318 -20.25 17.79 -11.67
N PHE A 319 -19.91 16.50 -11.76
CA PHE A 319 -18.61 16.08 -12.30
C PHE A 319 -18.45 16.44 -13.78
N GLU A 320 -19.50 16.30 -14.57
CA GLU A 320 -19.50 16.67 -15.98
C GLU A 320 -19.46 18.18 -16.19
N GLU A 321 -20.22 18.96 -15.40
CA GLU A 321 -20.13 20.42 -15.37
C GLU A 321 -18.71 20.86 -15.02
N LYS A 322 -18.12 20.26 -13.98
CA LYS A 322 -16.73 20.53 -13.60
C LYS A 322 -15.75 20.18 -14.70
N ARG A 323 -15.95 19.06 -15.39
CA ARG A 323 -15.15 18.65 -16.56
C ARG A 323 -15.26 19.69 -17.67
N GLN A 324 -16.45 20.20 -17.97
CA GLN A 324 -16.69 21.21 -19.00
C GLN A 324 -16.04 22.56 -18.64
N GLU A 325 -16.12 22.98 -17.36
CA GLU A 325 -15.49 24.19 -16.84
C GLU A 325 -13.97 24.20 -17.08
N ILE A 326 -13.31 23.04 -16.92
CA ILE A 326 -11.86 22.89 -17.07
C ILE A 326 -11.45 22.17 -18.38
N ALA A 327 -12.35 22.10 -19.36
CA ALA A 327 -12.16 21.32 -20.58
C ALA A 327 -11.18 21.97 -21.57
N ASP A 328 -11.13 23.31 -21.65
CA ASP A 328 -10.15 24.01 -22.47
C ASP A 328 -8.81 24.11 -21.74
N TYR A 329 -8.06 23.01 -21.76
CA TYR A 329 -6.73 22.95 -21.16
C TYR A 329 -5.72 23.88 -21.87
N LEU A 330 -6.01 24.39 -23.07
CA LEU A 330 -5.14 25.32 -23.80
C LEU A 330 -5.34 26.77 -23.38
N SER A 331 -6.33 27.07 -22.54
CA SER A 331 -6.57 28.43 -22.04
C SER A 331 -5.43 28.93 -21.13
N PRO A 332 -5.00 30.21 -21.27
CA PRO A 332 -3.98 30.79 -20.41
C PRO A 332 -4.37 30.71 -18.93
N GLY A 333 -3.49 30.15 -18.09
CA GLY A 333 -3.73 30.04 -16.65
C GLY A 333 -4.45 28.76 -16.19
N ALA A 334 -4.75 27.81 -17.09
CA ALA A 334 -5.25 26.49 -16.73
C ALA A 334 -4.23 25.71 -15.87
N LYS A 335 -4.40 25.74 -14.54
CA LYS A 335 -3.54 25.07 -13.54
C LYS A 335 -4.08 23.73 -13.06
N GLU A 336 -5.37 23.51 -13.23
CA GLU A 336 -6.10 22.32 -12.79
C GLU A 336 -6.64 21.56 -14.01
N ASP A 337 -6.87 20.27 -13.83
CA ASP A 337 -7.54 19.41 -14.80
C ASP A 337 -8.45 18.40 -14.10
N ILE A 338 -9.31 17.75 -14.89
CA ILE A 338 -10.32 16.82 -14.38
C ILE A 338 -9.73 15.64 -13.62
N PHE A 339 -8.49 15.21 -13.89
CA PHE A 339 -7.84 14.13 -13.13
C PHE A 339 -7.46 14.54 -11.70
N SER A 340 -7.54 15.82 -11.35
CA SER A 340 -7.47 16.28 -9.94
C SER A 340 -8.66 15.77 -9.12
N TYR A 341 -9.77 15.47 -9.81
CA TYR A 341 -11.01 14.92 -9.25
C TYR A 341 -11.20 13.42 -9.51
N ILE A 342 -10.23 12.76 -10.19
CA ILE A 342 -10.25 11.32 -10.47
C ILE A 342 -9.18 10.63 -9.63
N ARG A 343 -9.60 9.76 -8.72
CA ARG A 343 -8.67 8.97 -7.92
C ARG A 343 -8.08 7.83 -8.76
N PRO A 344 -6.77 7.53 -8.67
CA PRO A 344 -6.15 6.45 -9.43
C PRO A 344 -6.82 5.10 -9.16
N LEU A 345 -6.93 4.18 -10.13
CA LEU A 345 -7.50 2.83 -9.93
C LEU A 345 -6.39 1.77 -10.10
N LYS A 346 -6.15 0.93 -9.08
CA LYS A 346 -5.12 -0.16 -9.08
C LYS A 346 -3.67 0.26 -9.44
N THR A 347 -2.72 -0.66 -9.28
CA THR A 347 -1.27 -0.39 -9.26
C THR A 347 -0.62 -0.10 -10.62
N ASN A 348 -1.24 -0.47 -11.75
CA ASN A 348 -0.69 -0.25 -13.09
C ASN A 348 -1.41 0.83 -13.92
N GLN A 349 -2.52 1.39 -13.42
CA GLN A 349 -3.22 2.53 -14.07
C GLN A 349 -2.91 3.85 -13.37
N ILE A 350 -1.72 3.96 -12.76
CA ILE A 350 -1.36 5.18 -12.05
C ILE A 350 -0.99 6.25 -13.06
N PHE A 351 -1.83 7.29 -13.09
CA PHE A 351 -1.59 8.48 -13.88
C PHE A 351 -0.30 9.14 -13.43
N THR A 352 0.56 9.47 -14.39
CA THR A 352 1.75 10.27 -14.11
C THR A 352 1.30 11.64 -13.60
N PRO A 353 1.71 12.08 -12.40
CA PRO A 353 1.30 13.38 -11.88
C PRO A 353 1.68 14.52 -12.83
N ARG A 354 0.85 15.56 -12.93
CA ARG A 354 1.10 16.73 -13.78
C ARG A 354 2.47 17.38 -13.55
N GLY A 355 2.92 17.45 -12.29
CA GLY A 355 4.24 17.96 -11.94
C GLY A 355 5.38 17.13 -12.55
N VAL A 356 5.24 15.81 -12.59
CA VAL A 356 6.21 14.90 -13.24
C VAL A 356 6.18 15.07 -14.75
N VAL A 357 4.99 15.11 -15.36
CA VAL A 357 4.85 15.32 -16.82
C VAL A 357 5.52 16.61 -17.25
N ASN A 358 5.26 17.72 -16.53
CA ASN A 358 5.89 19.00 -16.84
C ASN A 358 7.39 18.97 -16.66
N LYS A 359 7.89 18.36 -15.58
CA LYS A 359 9.33 18.18 -15.38
C LYS A 359 9.98 17.44 -16.55
N MET A 360 9.37 16.37 -17.06
CA MET A 360 9.90 15.65 -18.21
C MET A 360 9.91 16.48 -19.50
N LEU A 361 8.86 17.28 -19.73
CA LEU A 361 8.78 18.15 -20.89
C LEU A 361 9.75 19.33 -20.82
N ASP A 362 9.99 19.87 -19.63
CA ASP A 362 11.02 20.90 -19.40
C ASP A 362 12.41 20.34 -19.69
N LEU A 363 12.71 19.13 -19.18
CA LEU A 363 13.96 18.43 -19.49
C LEU A 363 14.12 18.12 -20.98
N LEU A 364 13.03 17.79 -21.68
CA LEU A 364 13.04 17.60 -23.13
C LEU A 364 13.39 18.91 -23.84
N GLU A 365 12.79 20.04 -23.45
CA GLU A 365 13.06 21.36 -24.06
C GLU A 365 14.48 21.85 -23.78
N GLU A 366 14.96 21.71 -22.54
CA GLU A 366 16.34 22.04 -22.15
C GLU A 366 17.36 21.26 -23.00
N ASN A 367 17.05 20.00 -23.32
CA ASN A 367 17.92 19.14 -24.10
C ASN A 367 17.66 19.19 -25.61
N ASN A 368 16.55 19.78 -26.06
CA ASN A 368 16.23 20.01 -27.46
C ASN A 368 15.52 21.37 -27.62
N PRO A 369 16.28 22.49 -27.55
CA PRO A 369 15.70 23.83 -27.62
C PRO A 369 14.95 24.07 -28.93
N GLY A 370 13.77 24.68 -28.83
CA GLY A 370 12.91 24.96 -29.99
C GLY A 370 12.08 23.78 -30.48
N ILE A 371 12.11 22.62 -29.82
CA ILE A 371 11.31 21.45 -30.21
C ILE A 371 9.80 21.75 -30.26
N PHE A 372 9.30 22.63 -29.39
CA PHE A 372 7.89 23.06 -29.38
C PHE A 372 7.59 24.23 -30.33
N GLU A 373 8.58 24.71 -31.06
CA GLU A 373 8.43 25.72 -32.10
C GLU A 373 8.46 25.10 -33.51
N ASP A 374 8.81 23.82 -33.66
CA ASP A 374 8.88 23.14 -34.95
C ASP A 374 7.48 22.68 -35.40
N PRO A 375 6.90 23.24 -36.49
CA PRO A 375 5.58 22.84 -36.97
C PRO A 375 5.55 21.42 -37.54
N ASN A 376 6.70 20.80 -37.81
CA ASN A 376 6.78 19.45 -38.37
C ASN A 376 7.16 18.39 -37.33
N ALA A 377 7.47 18.80 -36.09
CA ALA A 377 7.85 17.86 -35.05
C ALA A 377 6.67 16.95 -34.67
N THR A 378 6.95 15.66 -34.57
CA THR A 378 5.99 14.63 -34.18
C THR A 378 6.30 14.02 -32.82
N PHE A 379 5.28 13.86 -31.98
CA PHE A 379 5.37 13.38 -30.61
C PHE A 379 4.49 12.15 -30.42
N ALA A 380 5.03 11.11 -29.78
CA ALA A 380 4.31 9.88 -29.51
C ALA A 380 4.36 9.47 -28.03
N ASP A 381 3.18 9.24 -27.45
CA ASP A 381 3.02 8.50 -26.20
C ASP A 381 2.62 7.05 -26.51
N LEU A 382 3.57 6.13 -26.30
CA LEU A 382 3.42 4.70 -26.64
C LEU A 382 2.56 3.93 -25.64
N TYR A 383 2.16 4.55 -24.53
CA TYR A 383 1.30 3.91 -23.54
C TYR A 383 0.45 4.96 -22.81
N VAL A 384 -0.47 5.55 -23.58
CA VAL A 384 -1.37 6.59 -23.10
C VAL A 384 -2.17 6.07 -21.92
N LYS A 385 -2.19 6.86 -20.85
CA LYS A 385 -3.10 6.70 -19.71
C LYS A 385 -4.19 7.77 -19.77
N SER A 386 -4.04 8.85 -19.00
CA SER A 386 -4.99 9.98 -19.01
C SER A 386 -4.95 10.84 -20.27
N GLY A 387 -3.89 10.75 -21.08
CA GLY A 387 -3.63 11.71 -22.17
C GLY A 387 -2.84 12.95 -21.75
N LEU A 388 -2.40 13.01 -20.48
CA LEU A 388 -1.76 14.21 -19.91
C LEU A 388 -0.49 14.65 -20.66
N TYR A 389 0.39 13.72 -21.06
CA TYR A 389 1.55 14.05 -21.89
C TYR A 389 1.16 14.77 -23.18
N LEU A 390 0.17 14.24 -23.91
CA LEU A 390 -0.30 14.82 -25.16
C LEU A 390 -0.89 16.23 -24.94
N THR A 391 -1.69 16.42 -23.89
CA THR A 391 -2.25 17.75 -23.59
C THR A 391 -1.18 18.77 -23.18
N GLU A 392 -0.18 18.38 -22.38
CA GLU A 392 0.89 19.29 -21.95
C GLU A 392 1.85 19.62 -23.10
N ILE A 393 2.04 18.70 -24.05
CA ILE A 393 2.74 18.98 -25.32
C ILE A 393 1.91 19.94 -26.16
N ALA A 394 0.60 19.71 -26.31
CA ALA A 394 -0.29 20.58 -27.07
C ALA A 394 -0.26 22.02 -26.54
N LYS A 395 -0.24 22.23 -25.22
CA LYS A 395 -0.07 23.56 -24.61
C LYS A 395 1.23 24.24 -25.03
N ARG A 396 2.36 23.51 -24.98
CA ARG A 396 3.68 24.04 -25.34
C ARG A 396 3.76 24.35 -26.84
N LEU A 397 3.27 23.47 -27.70
CA LEU A 397 3.18 23.70 -29.16
C LEU A 397 2.25 24.86 -29.51
N ASN A 398 1.08 24.97 -28.86
CA ASN A 398 0.12 26.04 -29.12
C ASN A 398 0.72 27.42 -28.83
N ARG A 399 1.61 27.51 -27.83
CA ARG A 399 2.40 28.71 -27.56
C ARG A 399 3.56 28.88 -28.55
N GLY A 400 4.38 27.84 -28.73
CA GLY A 400 5.60 27.90 -29.54
C GLY A 400 5.34 28.11 -31.05
N LEU A 401 4.18 27.73 -31.54
CA LEU A 401 3.79 27.88 -32.95
C LEU A 401 2.99 29.16 -33.24
N GLU A 402 2.71 30.00 -32.25
CA GLU A 402 1.87 31.19 -32.42
C GLU A 402 2.40 32.13 -33.51
N SER A 403 3.71 32.30 -33.63
CA SER A 403 4.31 33.14 -34.69
C SER A 403 4.29 32.49 -36.08
N LYS A 404 4.12 31.16 -36.17
CA LYS A 404 4.19 30.38 -37.42
C LYS A 404 2.81 30.04 -37.97
N ILE A 405 1.84 29.78 -37.08
CA ILE A 405 0.44 29.51 -37.40
C ILE A 405 -0.39 30.45 -36.51
N PRO A 406 -0.63 31.72 -36.89
CA PRO A 406 -1.23 32.71 -36.00
C PRO A 406 -2.68 32.41 -35.58
N ASP A 407 -3.48 31.83 -36.47
CA ASP A 407 -4.85 31.44 -36.16
C ASP A 407 -4.88 30.29 -35.14
N LYS A 408 -5.55 30.51 -33.99
CA LYS A 408 -5.59 29.54 -32.89
C LYS A 408 -6.28 28.24 -33.31
N SER A 409 -7.36 28.32 -34.07
CA SER A 409 -8.14 27.14 -34.46
C SER A 409 -7.36 26.26 -35.44
N GLU A 410 -6.75 26.87 -36.47
CA GLU A 410 -5.88 26.17 -37.41
C GLU A 410 -4.63 25.60 -36.74
N ARG A 411 -4.06 26.34 -35.78
CA ARG A 411 -2.90 25.88 -35.00
C ARG A 411 -3.24 24.66 -34.14
N VAL A 412 -4.35 24.69 -33.41
CA VAL A 412 -4.81 23.55 -32.59
C VAL A 412 -5.11 22.34 -33.46
N LYS A 413 -5.81 22.55 -34.59
CA LYS A 413 -6.08 21.50 -35.57
C LYS A 413 -4.80 20.87 -36.09
N HIS A 414 -3.82 21.69 -36.50
CA HIS A 414 -2.52 21.21 -36.97
C HIS A 414 -1.79 20.38 -35.91
N ILE A 415 -1.73 20.86 -34.67
CA ILE A 415 -1.09 20.15 -33.56
C ILE A 415 -1.72 18.78 -33.34
N LEU A 416 -3.05 18.73 -33.19
CA LEU A 416 -3.77 17.51 -32.85
C LEU A 416 -3.81 16.51 -34.02
N GLU A 417 -3.97 16.97 -35.27
CA GLU A 417 -4.09 16.09 -36.44
C GLU A 417 -2.74 15.68 -37.06
N LYS A 418 -1.65 16.42 -36.82
CA LYS A 418 -0.36 16.20 -37.52
C LYS A 418 0.83 16.00 -36.60
N GLN A 419 0.78 16.43 -35.33
CA GLN A 419 1.95 16.39 -34.45
C GLN A 419 1.82 15.42 -33.28
N LEU A 420 0.61 15.10 -32.81
CA LEU A 420 0.40 14.25 -31.64
C LEU A 420 -0.09 12.86 -31.99
N TYR A 421 0.55 11.85 -31.42
CA TYR A 421 0.23 10.43 -31.60
C TYR A 421 0.15 9.72 -30.24
N GLY A 422 -0.85 8.86 -30.07
CA GLY A 422 -1.08 8.18 -28.80
C GLY A 422 -1.58 6.76 -28.96
N PHE A 423 -1.10 5.86 -28.12
CA PHE A 423 -1.49 4.44 -28.12
C PHE A 423 -2.01 4.05 -26.74
N ALA A 424 -3.33 3.87 -26.64
CA ALA A 424 -4.02 3.50 -25.40
C ALA A 424 -4.23 1.97 -25.37
N PRO A 425 -3.86 1.28 -24.28
CA PRO A 425 -3.84 -0.19 -24.23
C PRO A 425 -5.23 -0.83 -24.13
N THR A 426 -6.20 -0.13 -23.54
CA THR A 426 -7.56 -0.64 -23.33
C THR A 426 -8.60 0.34 -23.86
N ASN A 427 -9.81 -0.15 -24.12
CA ASN A 427 -10.91 0.66 -24.62
C ASN A 427 -11.29 1.78 -23.63
N ILE A 428 -11.37 1.45 -22.33
CA ILE A 428 -11.68 2.43 -21.30
C ILE A 428 -10.64 3.57 -21.26
N ILE A 429 -9.34 3.24 -21.31
CA ILE A 429 -8.27 4.23 -21.31
C ILE A 429 -8.29 5.07 -22.59
N TYR A 430 -8.55 4.44 -23.75
CA TYR A 430 -8.71 5.13 -25.02
C TYR A 430 -9.82 6.17 -24.96
N ASN A 431 -11.01 5.81 -24.46
CA ASN A 431 -12.15 6.74 -24.37
C ASN A 431 -11.88 7.89 -23.40
N ILE A 432 -11.29 7.61 -22.24
CA ILE A 432 -10.89 8.63 -21.26
C ILE A 432 -9.92 9.63 -21.89
N ALA A 433 -8.84 9.14 -22.51
CA ALA A 433 -7.84 9.99 -23.14
C ALA A 433 -8.44 10.77 -24.31
N ARG A 434 -9.28 10.14 -25.13
CA ARG A 434 -9.97 10.77 -26.25
C ARG A 434 -10.85 11.92 -25.78
N LYS A 435 -11.72 11.68 -24.79
CA LYS A 435 -12.62 12.70 -24.22
C LYS A 435 -11.84 13.85 -23.61
N TYR A 436 -10.72 13.57 -22.94
CA TYR A 436 -9.87 14.60 -22.34
C TYR A 436 -9.11 15.44 -23.38
N ILE A 437 -8.50 14.80 -24.39
CA ILE A 437 -7.65 15.49 -25.38
C ILE A 437 -8.50 16.26 -26.41
N TYR A 438 -9.59 15.65 -26.88
CA TYR A 438 -10.36 16.11 -28.04
C TYR A 438 -11.77 16.60 -27.72
N GLY A 439 -12.32 16.28 -26.54
CA GLY A 439 -13.74 16.47 -26.24
C GLY A 439 -14.25 17.92 -26.35
N THR A 440 -13.36 18.91 -26.25
CA THR A 440 -13.67 20.34 -26.37
C THR A 440 -13.54 20.87 -27.80
N PHE A 441 -12.89 20.14 -28.70
CA PHE A 441 -12.53 20.63 -30.03
C PHE A 441 -13.34 19.93 -31.14
N LEU A 442 -14.31 20.67 -31.69
CA LEU A 442 -15.17 20.16 -32.77
C LEU A 442 -14.44 20.16 -34.12
N GLY A 443 -14.66 19.11 -34.93
CA GLY A 443 -14.17 19.02 -36.30
C GLY A 443 -12.68 18.68 -36.45
N ILE A 444 -12.05 18.18 -35.38
CA ILE A 444 -10.67 17.67 -35.39
C ILE A 444 -10.68 16.16 -35.63
N ASP A 445 -9.83 15.69 -36.54
CA ASP A 445 -9.55 14.27 -36.72
C ASP A 445 -8.71 13.72 -35.55
N ASP A 446 -9.27 12.77 -34.80
CA ASP A 446 -8.64 12.13 -33.64
C ASP A 446 -7.95 10.79 -33.98
N SER A 447 -7.84 10.46 -35.28
CA SER A 447 -7.35 9.16 -35.75
C SER A 447 -5.91 8.82 -35.32
N ASN A 448 -5.12 9.79 -34.85
CA ASN A 448 -3.78 9.59 -34.30
C ASN A 448 -3.75 9.07 -32.86
N LEU A 449 -4.89 9.07 -32.16
CA LEU A 449 -5.07 8.31 -30.94
C LEU A 449 -5.62 6.93 -31.31
N LYS A 450 -4.94 5.85 -30.95
CA LYS A 450 -5.34 4.47 -31.26
C LYS A 450 -5.56 3.65 -30.00
N GLN A 451 -6.64 2.88 -29.97
CA GLN A 451 -6.79 1.77 -29.03
C GLN A 451 -5.93 0.60 -29.53
N LEU A 452 -4.71 0.49 -29.02
CA LEU A 452 -3.76 -0.55 -29.40
C LEU A 452 -2.77 -0.83 -28.26
N ASP A 453 -2.83 -2.04 -27.69
CA ASP A 453 -1.84 -2.47 -26.69
C ASP A 453 -0.54 -2.92 -27.38
N LEU A 454 0.54 -2.17 -27.11
CA LEU A 454 1.87 -2.42 -27.67
C LEU A 454 2.71 -3.40 -26.84
N THR A 455 2.21 -3.86 -25.69
CA THR A 455 2.94 -4.72 -24.75
C THR A 455 3.41 -6.01 -25.41
N GLU A 456 2.50 -6.81 -25.98
CA GLU A 456 2.84 -8.08 -26.63
C GLU A 456 3.67 -7.90 -27.92
N PRO A 457 3.34 -6.96 -28.83
CA PRO A 457 4.21 -6.65 -29.98
C PRO A 457 5.65 -6.29 -29.58
N PHE A 458 5.84 -5.42 -28.58
CA PHE A 458 7.17 -5.00 -28.16
C PHE A 458 7.95 -6.10 -27.45
N LYS A 459 7.28 -6.98 -26.69
CA LYS A 459 7.91 -8.19 -26.14
C LYS A 459 8.45 -9.12 -27.22
N LYS A 460 7.85 -9.14 -28.41
CA LYS A 460 8.30 -9.92 -29.57
C LYS A 460 9.35 -9.19 -30.41
N GLY A 461 9.72 -7.96 -30.06
CA GLY A 461 10.65 -7.13 -30.82
C GLY A 461 10.04 -6.49 -32.07
N ASN A 462 8.70 -6.47 -32.20
CA ASN A 462 8.03 -5.80 -33.31
C ASN A 462 8.04 -4.28 -33.13
N THR A 463 7.98 -3.54 -34.24
CA THR A 463 7.87 -2.06 -34.23
C THR A 463 6.58 -1.61 -34.91
N LEU A 464 6.19 -0.35 -34.70
CA LEU A 464 4.98 0.26 -35.28
C LEU A 464 5.05 0.47 -36.81
N GLY A 465 6.22 0.26 -37.44
CA GLY A 465 6.43 0.64 -38.85
C GLY A 465 6.39 2.15 -39.12
N MET A 466 6.26 2.96 -38.07
CA MET A 466 6.25 4.43 -38.09
C MET A 466 7.48 4.98 -37.38
N LYS A 467 7.76 6.27 -37.58
CA LYS A 467 8.81 7.02 -36.88
C LYS A 467 8.23 8.32 -36.33
N PHE A 468 8.75 8.75 -35.18
CA PHE A 468 8.38 10.00 -34.53
C PHE A 468 9.64 10.78 -34.15
N ASP A 469 9.59 12.10 -34.12
CA ASP A 469 10.73 12.90 -33.66
C ASP A 469 10.98 12.68 -32.18
N VAL A 470 9.91 12.66 -31.38
CA VAL A 470 9.97 12.48 -29.94
C VAL A 470 9.06 11.33 -29.51
N VAL A 471 9.61 10.40 -28.74
CA VAL A 471 8.84 9.42 -27.98
C VAL A 471 8.90 9.82 -26.51
N ILE A 472 7.76 10.00 -25.86
CA ILE A 472 7.68 10.45 -24.47
C ILE A 472 6.54 9.78 -23.71
N GLY A 473 6.76 9.40 -22.46
CA GLY A 473 5.69 8.79 -21.67
C GLY A 473 6.13 8.02 -20.43
N ASN A 474 5.16 7.29 -19.86
CA ASN A 474 5.33 6.42 -18.71
C ASN A 474 4.84 4.99 -19.07
N PRO A 475 5.73 4.13 -19.59
CA PRO A 475 5.39 2.77 -20.03
C PRO A 475 4.95 1.88 -18.85
N PRO A 476 4.31 0.72 -19.11
CA PRO A 476 3.97 -0.23 -18.07
C PRO A 476 5.25 -0.83 -17.47
N TYR A 477 5.31 -0.97 -16.14
CA TYR A 477 6.52 -1.47 -15.50
C TYR A 477 6.62 -3.00 -15.54
N GLN A 478 5.49 -3.69 -15.48
CA GLN A 478 5.39 -5.16 -15.49
C GLN A 478 4.08 -5.59 -16.14
N VAL A 479 4.05 -6.82 -16.67
CA VAL A 479 2.80 -7.42 -17.18
C VAL A 479 2.04 -8.04 -16.02
N GLU A 480 0.72 -7.85 -15.97
CA GLU A 480 -0.16 -8.61 -15.08
C GLU A 480 -0.49 -9.97 -15.72
N ASP A 481 0.48 -10.88 -15.79
CA ASP A 481 0.33 -12.19 -16.44
C ASP A 481 -0.10 -13.32 -15.48
N GLY A 482 -0.66 -12.96 -14.32
CA GLY A 482 -1.01 -13.94 -13.28
C GLY A 482 0.21 -14.52 -12.53
N GLY A 483 1.45 -14.18 -12.90
CA GLY A 483 2.70 -14.66 -12.30
C GLY A 483 3.18 -13.88 -11.07
N GLY A 484 2.35 -13.79 -10.02
CA GLY A 484 2.71 -13.21 -8.71
C GLY A 484 2.87 -11.68 -8.68
N ALA A 485 2.66 -11.08 -7.49
CA ALA A 485 2.91 -9.66 -7.24
C ALA A 485 4.34 -9.45 -6.67
N GLY A 486 5.01 -8.38 -7.06
CA GLY A 486 6.29 -7.94 -6.47
C GLY A 486 7.55 -8.34 -7.26
N ASP A 487 8.67 -8.56 -6.56
CA ASP A 487 10.03 -8.77 -7.12
C ASP A 487 10.20 -9.96 -8.09
N SER A 488 9.17 -10.79 -8.27
CA SER A 488 9.18 -11.97 -9.14
C SER A 488 8.60 -11.75 -10.54
N ALA A 489 7.82 -10.67 -10.75
CA ALA A 489 7.19 -10.35 -12.03
C ALA A 489 8.25 -9.91 -13.07
N MET A 490 8.05 -10.30 -14.33
CA MET A 490 8.96 -9.92 -15.40
C MET A 490 8.72 -8.46 -15.80
N PRO A 491 9.77 -7.62 -15.82
CA PRO A 491 9.67 -6.26 -16.33
C PRO A 491 9.25 -6.24 -17.81
N VAL A 492 8.53 -5.18 -18.21
CA VAL A 492 8.19 -4.95 -19.62
C VAL A 492 8.59 -3.56 -20.14
N TYR A 493 8.87 -2.61 -19.24
CA TYR A 493 9.32 -1.26 -19.61
C TYR A 493 10.60 -1.26 -20.46
N ASN A 494 11.46 -2.27 -20.31
CA ASN A 494 12.67 -2.42 -21.12
C ASN A 494 12.34 -2.61 -22.61
N CYS A 495 11.28 -3.35 -22.93
CA CYS A 495 10.83 -3.53 -24.31
C CYS A 495 10.31 -2.20 -24.90
N PHE A 496 9.67 -1.35 -24.09
CA PHE A 496 9.24 -0.01 -24.50
C PHE A 496 10.43 0.93 -24.73
N ILE A 497 11.50 0.84 -23.93
CA ILE A 497 12.73 1.59 -24.17
C ILE A 497 13.36 1.16 -25.50
N GLU A 498 13.56 -0.14 -25.71
CA GLU A 498 14.18 -0.67 -26.94
C GLU A 498 13.37 -0.31 -28.20
N SER A 499 12.05 -0.53 -28.17
CA SER A 499 11.16 -0.14 -29.27
C SER A 499 11.11 1.37 -29.45
N GLY A 500 11.12 2.15 -28.37
CA GLY A 500 11.16 3.60 -28.40
C GLY A 500 12.42 4.14 -29.08
N ILE A 501 13.59 3.58 -28.76
CA ILE A 501 14.87 3.91 -29.43
C ILE A 501 14.79 3.60 -30.93
N MET A 502 14.20 2.46 -31.30
CA MET A 502 14.03 2.10 -32.70
C MET A 502 13.12 3.07 -33.44
N ILE A 503 12.03 3.52 -32.82
CA ILE A 503 10.97 4.31 -33.46
C ILE A 503 11.28 5.83 -33.47
N THR A 504 12.08 6.32 -32.53
CA THR A 504 12.44 7.74 -32.50
C THR A 504 13.45 8.13 -33.60
N ASN A 505 13.27 9.33 -34.15
CA ASN A 505 14.20 9.99 -35.05
C ASN A 505 15.13 10.99 -34.34
N LYS A 506 14.69 11.57 -33.21
CA LYS A 506 15.48 12.53 -32.44
C LYS A 506 15.60 12.09 -30.99
N ASN A 507 14.53 12.17 -30.19
CA ASN A 507 14.60 11.97 -28.74
C ASN A 507 13.67 10.88 -28.21
N LEU A 508 14.09 10.23 -27.13
CA LEU A 508 13.27 9.37 -26.30
C LEU A 508 13.34 9.88 -24.85
N CYS A 509 12.18 10.17 -24.26
CA CYS A 509 12.04 10.62 -22.89
C CYS A 509 11.06 9.75 -22.09
N LEU A 510 11.55 8.78 -21.34
CA LEU A 510 10.69 7.86 -20.57
C LEU A 510 11.02 7.91 -19.08
N ILE A 511 9.99 7.79 -18.24
CA ILE A 511 10.16 7.47 -16.82
C ILE A 511 10.04 5.95 -16.60
N THR A 512 11.05 5.33 -16.00
CA THR A 512 11.08 3.87 -15.76
C THR A 512 11.72 3.50 -14.42
N PRO A 513 11.53 2.29 -13.88
CA PRO A 513 12.21 1.84 -12.67
C PRO A 513 13.73 1.77 -12.85
N SER A 514 14.53 2.26 -11.90
CA SER A 514 16.01 2.30 -12.00
C SER A 514 16.70 0.97 -11.77
N ARG A 515 15.96 -0.06 -11.32
CA ARG A 515 16.49 -1.41 -11.07
C ARG A 515 17.24 -2.03 -12.25
N TRP A 516 16.94 -1.62 -13.49
CA TRP A 516 17.63 -2.15 -14.67
C TRP A 516 19.12 -1.84 -14.67
N MET A 517 19.54 -0.74 -14.00
CA MET A 517 20.92 -0.27 -13.95
C MET A 517 21.85 -1.20 -13.16
N ASN A 518 21.35 -1.86 -12.11
CA ASN A 518 22.17 -2.68 -11.20
C ASN A 518 21.72 -4.15 -11.07
N GLY A 519 20.50 -4.49 -11.50
CA GLY A 519 19.96 -5.84 -11.38
C GLY A 519 18.64 -6.02 -12.12
N GLY A 520 17.71 -6.72 -11.49
CA GLY A 520 16.39 -7.02 -12.02
C GLY A 520 16.33 -8.30 -12.87
N LYS A 521 15.30 -9.11 -12.63
CA LYS A 521 15.06 -10.39 -13.31
C LYS A 521 14.84 -10.14 -14.80
N GLY A 522 15.64 -10.80 -15.65
CA GLY A 522 15.52 -10.72 -17.11
C GLY A 522 16.09 -9.46 -17.76
N LEU A 523 16.77 -8.58 -17.01
CA LEU A 523 17.26 -7.29 -17.51
C LEU A 523 18.75 -7.28 -17.89
N ASP A 524 19.48 -8.37 -17.69
CA ASP A 524 20.93 -8.41 -17.91
C ASP A 524 21.30 -8.11 -19.38
N ALA A 525 20.64 -8.79 -20.34
CA ALA A 525 20.88 -8.56 -21.77
C ALA A 525 20.47 -7.15 -22.22
N PHE A 526 19.33 -6.66 -21.74
CA PHE A 526 18.87 -5.29 -21.98
C PHE A 526 19.90 -4.26 -21.47
N ARG A 527 20.36 -4.42 -20.22
CA ARG A 527 21.37 -3.52 -19.63
C ARG A 527 22.68 -3.57 -20.42
N GLU A 528 23.17 -4.75 -20.76
CA GLU A 528 24.39 -4.89 -21.57
C GLU A 528 24.23 -4.20 -22.94
N ASN A 529 23.07 -4.31 -23.59
CA ASN A 529 22.75 -3.60 -24.82
C ASN A 529 22.77 -2.07 -24.64
N MET A 530 22.08 -1.55 -23.62
CA MET A 530 22.05 -0.11 -23.32
C MET A 530 23.45 0.46 -23.04
N ILE A 531 24.26 -0.27 -22.27
CA ILE A 531 25.63 0.13 -21.93
C ILE A 531 26.53 0.09 -23.16
N ASN A 532 26.52 -1.00 -23.93
CA ASN A 532 27.52 -1.19 -24.99
C ASN A 532 27.17 -0.43 -26.28
N ASN A 533 25.89 -0.28 -26.60
CA ASN A 533 25.46 0.25 -27.90
C ASN A 533 24.87 1.66 -27.83
N TYR A 534 24.48 2.15 -26.66
CA TYR A 534 23.75 3.42 -26.52
C TYR A 534 24.31 4.34 -25.42
N SER A 535 25.40 3.97 -24.75
CA SER A 535 25.93 4.75 -23.63
C SER A 535 26.35 6.18 -24.01
N ASP A 536 26.66 6.44 -25.27
CA ASP A 536 27.03 7.76 -25.77
C ASP A 536 25.83 8.56 -26.32
N SER A 537 24.65 7.95 -26.42
CA SER A 537 23.40 8.57 -26.88
C SER A 537 22.44 8.97 -25.75
N PHE A 538 22.73 8.58 -24.51
CA PHE A 538 22.05 9.14 -23.34
C PHE A 538 22.62 10.52 -23.02
N LYS A 539 21.85 11.57 -23.29
CA LYS A 539 22.26 12.95 -23.03
C LYS A 539 22.15 13.30 -21.55
N ALA A 540 21.05 12.89 -20.91
CA ALA A 540 20.86 13.06 -19.47
C ALA A 540 20.09 11.89 -18.85
N ILE A 541 20.39 11.60 -17.59
CA ILE A 541 19.61 10.67 -16.75
C ILE A 541 19.37 11.35 -15.40
N TYR A 542 18.11 11.36 -14.96
CA TYR A 542 17.72 11.85 -13.64
C TYR A 542 17.16 10.70 -12.83
N ASP A 543 17.99 10.15 -11.96
CA ASP A 543 17.76 8.93 -11.22
C ASP A 543 17.43 9.22 -9.75
N TYR A 544 16.28 8.73 -9.28
CA TYR A 544 15.79 8.89 -7.92
C TYR A 544 15.95 7.58 -7.16
N GLU A 545 16.61 7.66 -6.01
CA GLU A 545 16.72 6.53 -5.09
C GLU A 545 15.34 6.14 -4.52
N ASP A 546 14.55 7.12 -4.07
CA ASP A 546 13.16 6.93 -3.63
C ASP A 546 12.17 7.39 -4.70
N ALA A 547 11.33 6.46 -5.16
CA ALA A 547 10.32 6.73 -6.16
C ALA A 547 9.17 7.62 -5.67
N LYS A 548 8.99 7.78 -4.35
CA LYS A 548 7.95 8.66 -3.77
C LYS A 548 8.13 10.12 -4.14
N GLU A 549 9.35 10.53 -4.46
CA GLU A 549 9.67 11.87 -4.98
C GLU A 549 8.94 12.17 -6.30
N CYS A 550 8.70 11.14 -7.13
CA CYS A 550 7.97 11.27 -8.38
C CYS A 550 6.51 10.81 -8.25
N PHE A 551 6.25 9.79 -7.44
CA PHE A 551 4.93 9.19 -7.26
C PHE A 551 4.54 9.13 -5.77
N PRO A 552 4.03 10.23 -5.20
CA PRO A 552 3.58 10.26 -3.82
C PRO A 552 2.53 9.17 -3.54
N GLY A 553 2.72 8.41 -2.47
CA GLY A 553 1.81 7.32 -2.08
C GLY A 553 2.09 5.95 -2.72
N MET A 554 3.05 5.86 -3.65
CA MET A 554 3.51 4.59 -4.20
C MET A 554 4.77 4.07 -3.52
N HIS A 555 4.96 2.76 -3.56
CA HIS A 555 6.22 2.12 -3.23
C HIS A 555 6.73 1.35 -4.45
N ILE A 556 7.79 1.86 -5.08
CA ILE A 556 8.45 1.22 -6.22
C ILE A 556 9.89 0.88 -5.79
N ASP A 557 10.17 -0.41 -5.64
CA ASP A 557 11.48 -0.87 -5.19
C ASP A 557 12.58 -0.57 -6.23
N GLY A 558 13.71 -0.07 -5.74
CA GLY A 558 14.90 0.23 -6.55
C GLY A 558 14.91 1.61 -7.20
N GLY A 559 13.90 2.45 -6.95
CA GLY A 559 13.84 3.82 -7.46
C GLY A 559 13.34 3.94 -8.90
N VAL A 560 13.27 5.16 -9.42
CA VAL A 560 12.82 5.50 -10.78
C VAL A 560 13.75 6.51 -11.44
N ASN A 561 13.82 6.52 -12.77
CA ASN A 561 14.66 7.43 -13.52
C ASN A 561 13.91 8.04 -14.72
N TYR A 562 14.25 9.28 -15.05
CA TYR A 562 13.96 9.89 -16.35
C TYR A 562 15.15 9.67 -17.28
N LEU A 563 14.91 9.05 -18.42
CA LEU A 563 15.88 8.91 -19.49
C LEU A 563 15.70 10.05 -20.48
N VAL A 564 16.77 10.74 -20.85
CA VAL A 564 16.80 11.63 -22.01
C VAL A 564 17.81 11.07 -22.99
N PHE A 565 17.30 10.31 -23.95
CA PHE A 565 18.06 9.75 -25.05
C PHE A 565 17.92 10.67 -26.28
N ASP A 566 19.03 10.89 -26.96
CA ASP A 566 19.09 11.63 -28.21
C ASP A 566 19.90 10.81 -29.22
N LYS A 567 19.23 10.43 -30.31
CA LYS A 567 19.78 9.56 -31.35
C LYS A 567 20.97 10.16 -32.07
N ASN A 568 21.05 11.49 -32.12
CA ASN A 568 22.13 12.21 -32.80
C ASN A 568 23.21 12.68 -31.82
N TYR A 569 23.05 12.38 -30.52
CA TYR A 569 24.03 12.71 -29.50
C TYR A 569 25.09 11.60 -29.39
N HIS A 570 26.34 12.02 -29.32
CA HIS A 570 27.51 11.16 -29.10
C HIS A 570 28.42 11.84 -28.07
N GLY A 571 28.25 11.50 -26.80
CA GLY A 571 29.01 12.13 -25.73
C GLY A 571 28.77 11.52 -24.35
N LYS A 572 29.22 12.23 -23.31
CA LYS A 572 29.04 11.80 -21.92
C LYS A 572 27.62 12.12 -21.45
N THR A 573 26.98 11.16 -20.79
CA THR A 573 25.70 11.39 -20.12
C THR A 573 25.86 12.32 -18.93
N ASN A 574 25.03 13.36 -18.88
CA ASN A 574 24.81 14.14 -17.67
C ASN A 574 23.97 13.30 -16.69
N TYR A 575 24.66 12.59 -15.79
CA TYR A 575 24.01 11.67 -14.86
C TYR A 575 23.76 12.36 -13.53
N ASN A 576 22.49 12.46 -13.13
CA ASN A 576 22.03 13.11 -11.91
C ASN A 576 21.40 12.06 -11.00
N TYR A 577 21.94 11.88 -9.80
CA TYR A 577 21.44 10.94 -8.80
C TYR A 577 20.88 11.67 -7.58
N LYS A 578 19.58 11.51 -7.30
CA LYS A 578 18.90 12.05 -6.13
C LYS A 578 18.89 11.01 -5.02
N LEU A 579 19.62 11.29 -3.94
CA LEU A 579 19.68 10.47 -2.73
C LEU A 579 18.33 10.48 -2.00
N GLU A 580 17.96 9.38 -1.33
CA GLU A 580 16.75 9.26 -0.49
C GLU A 580 16.73 10.36 0.60
N LYS A 581 17.91 10.65 1.15
CA LYS A 581 18.13 11.71 2.15
C LYS A 581 19.34 12.53 1.71
N GLY A 582 19.08 13.63 1.00
CA GLY A 582 20.12 14.58 0.62
C GLY A 582 19.87 15.27 -0.71
N ASP A 583 20.90 15.95 -1.18
CA ASP A 583 20.89 16.69 -2.45
C ASP A 583 21.23 15.82 -3.66
N TRP A 584 21.15 16.44 -4.83
CA TRP A 584 21.57 15.84 -6.09
C TRP A 584 23.08 15.63 -6.15
N VAL A 585 23.47 14.51 -6.73
CA VAL A 585 24.85 14.15 -7.01
C VAL A 585 24.99 13.96 -8.51
N SER A 586 25.74 14.85 -9.17
CA SER A 586 25.76 14.94 -10.64
C SER A 586 27.16 14.78 -11.23
N LYS A 587 27.26 14.11 -12.38
CA LYS A 587 28.52 13.94 -13.11
C LYS A 587 28.28 13.66 -14.60
N ASP A 588 29.04 14.33 -15.46
CA ASP A 588 29.15 13.96 -16.88
C ASP A 588 30.08 12.74 -17.04
N ARG A 589 29.52 11.61 -17.48
CA ARG A 589 30.23 10.34 -17.63
C ARG A 589 29.57 9.43 -18.66
N PHE A 590 30.32 8.44 -19.15
CA PHE A 590 29.69 7.30 -19.80
C PHE A 590 28.99 6.42 -18.75
N LEU A 591 27.95 5.71 -19.18
CA LEU A 591 27.26 4.71 -18.36
C LEU A 591 28.12 3.45 -18.21
N THR A 592 28.91 3.15 -19.25
CA THR A 592 29.97 2.13 -19.23
C THR A 592 31.02 2.44 -18.16
N ASN A 593 31.60 1.38 -17.61
CA ASN A 593 32.80 1.44 -16.78
C ASN A 593 33.68 0.24 -17.10
N SER A 594 34.99 0.35 -16.86
CA SER A 594 36.00 -0.69 -17.14
C SER A 594 35.90 -1.92 -16.22
N ILE A 595 35.01 -1.88 -15.22
CA ILE A 595 35.13 -2.69 -14.01
C ILE A 595 33.95 -3.65 -13.86
N THR A 596 32.77 -3.24 -14.30
CA THR A 596 31.50 -3.92 -14.03
C THR A 596 30.58 -3.88 -15.25
N LYS A 597 29.69 -4.87 -15.35
CA LYS A 597 28.61 -4.93 -16.34
C LYS A 597 27.33 -4.22 -15.88
N VAL A 598 27.44 -3.38 -14.84
CA VAL A 598 26.32 -2.63 -14.26
C VAL A 598 26.62 -1.14 -14.30
N ILE A 599 25.56 -0.33 -14.20
CA ILE A 599 25.69 1.12 -14.05
C ILE A 599 25.76 1.42 -12.56
N ILE A 600 26.91 1.93 -12.11
CA ILE A 600 27.07 2.45 -10.74
C ILE A 600 26.33 3.79 -10.66
N ARG A 601 25.22 3.83 -9.90
CA ARG A 601 24.31 4.99 -9.81
C ARG A 601 24.97 6.21 -9.15
N ASP A 602 25.62 6.01 -8.00
CA ASP A 602 26.40 7.07 -7.34
C ASP A 602 27.86 7.05 -7.84
N TYR A 603 28.22 8.02 -8.68
CA TYR A 603 29.55 8.04 -9.32
C TYR A 603 30.71 8.06 -8.31
N ARG A 604 30.49 8.52 -7.08
CA ARG A 604 31.52 8.59 -6.04
C ARG A 604 32.02 7.21 -5.62
N GLN A 605 31.22 6.16 -5.88
CA GLN A 605 31.62 4.77 -5.63
C GLN A 605 32.61 4.25 -6.67
N ILE A 606 32.66 4.83 -7.88
CA ILE A 606 33.43 4.27 -9.00
C ILE A 606 34.92 4.22 -8.69
N GLY A 607 35.51 5.33 -8.24
CA GLY A 607 36.94 5.39 -7.94
C GLY A 607 37.36 4.37 -6.87
N ILE A 608 36.51 4.21 -5.84
CA ILE A 608 36.72 3.24 -4.75
C ILE A 608 36.66 1.81 -5.30
N ILE A 609 35.63 1.48 -6.07
CA ILE A 609 35.45 0.14 -6.65
C ILE A 609 36.60 -0.17 -7.60
N GLU A 610 36.98 0.77 -8.47
CA GLU A 610 38.07 0.60 -9.44
C GLU A 610 39.38 0.23 -8.75
N LYS A 611 39.76 1.01 -7.73
CA LYS A 611 40.98 0.78 -6.96
C LYS A 611 40.92 -0.54 -6.19
N ALA A 612 39.75 -0.92 -5.69
CA ALA A 612 39.58 -2.13 -4.90
C ALA A 612 39.67 -3.41 -5.76
N VAL A 613 39.22 -3.40 -7.01
CA VAL A 613 39.12 -4.64 -7.82
C VAL A 613 40.11 -4.74 -8.97
N THR A 614 40.62 -3.62 -9.50
CA THR A 614 41.55 -3.66 -10.64
C THR A 614 42.83 -4.39 -10.24
N ASN A 615 43.15 -5.48 -10.94
CA ASN A 615 44.29 -6.38 -10.67
C ASN A 615 44.20 -7.14 -9.32
N HIS A 616 43.02 -7.26 -8.73
CA HIS A 616 42.80 -7.98 -7.47
C HIS A 616 41.81 -9.13 -7.65
N VAL A 617 42.07 -10.24 -6.96
CA VAL A 617 41.05 -11.29 -6.79
C VAL A 617 40.05 -10.79 -5.75
N THR A 618 38.77 -11.02 -5.99
CA THR A 618 37.68 -10.56 -5.11
C THR A 618 37.17 -11.68 -4.21
N MET A 619 36.56 -11.30 -3.09
CA MET A 619 36.09 -12.21 -2.03
C MET A 619 35.05 -13.21 -2.53
N ASP A 620 34.27 -12.88 -3.56
CA ASP A 620 33.29 -13.79 -4.15
C ASP A 620 33.90 -15.12 -4.64
N SER A 621 35.21 -15.15 -4.92
CA SER A 621 35.97 -16.37 -5.21
C SER A 621 36.00 -17.39 -4.06
N ILE A 622 35.91 -16.92 -2.80
CA ILE A 622 35.89 -17.75 -1.59
C ILE A 622 34.54 -17.72 -0.86
N VAL A 623 33.51 -17.09 -1.44
CA VAL A 623 32.15 -17.17 -0.93
C VAL A 623 31.42 -18.32 -1.61
N SER A 624 30.71 -19.15 -0.86
CA SER A 624 29.96 -20.26 -1.44
C SER A 624 28.76 -19.78 -2.27
N PRO A 625 28.26 -20.59 -3.22
CA PRO A 625 26.93 -20.39 -3.77
C PRO A 625 25.86 -20.58 -2.68
N ARG A 626 24.59 -20.34 -3.04
CA ARG A 626 23.45 -20.66 -2.17
C ARG A 626 23.44 -22.16 -1.86
N ASN A 627 23.04 -22.50 -0.63
CA ASN A 627 22.93 -23.87 -0.16
C ASN A 627 24.27 -24.65 -0.25
N PRO A 628 25.30 -24.21 0.51
CA PRO A 628 26.66 -24.76 0.43
C PRO A 628 26.77 -26.25 0.77
N TYR A 629 25.89 -26.78 1.62
CA TYR A 629 25.99 -28.15 2.16
C TYR A 629 24.81 -29.07 1.81
N GLY A 630 23.81 -28.57 1.07
CA GLY A 630 22.65 -29.36 0.65
C GLY A 630 21.43 -29.29 1.56
N PHE A 631 21.35 -28.33 2.49
CA PHE A 631 20.22 -28.13 3.40
C PHE A 631 19.50 -26.81 3.14
N ASN A 632 18.19 -26.86 2.90
CA ASN A 632 17.37 -25.67 2.70
C ASN A 632 17.01 -25.00 4.04
N ALA A 633 16.34 -23.85 3.97
CA ALA A 633 16.06 -23.02 5.14
C ALA A 633 15.03 -23.66 6.08
N ASP A 634 14.29 -24.66 5.61
CA ASP A 634 13.25 -25.36 6.36
C ASP A 634 13.77 -26.53 7.21
N LEU A 635 15.06 -26.90 7.16
CA LEU A 635 15.61 -28.04 7.93
C LEU A 635 15.20 -28.02 9.42
N PHE A 636 15.29 -26.87 10.09
CA PHE A 636 14.94 -26.75 11.51
C PHE A 636 13.43 -26.59 11.78
N ASN A 637 12.64 -26.31 10.75
CA ASN A 637 11.19 -26.15 10.82
C ASN A 637 10.46 -27.44 10.44
N CYS A 638 11.02 -28.22 9.52
CA CYS A 638 10.47 -29.45 8.97
C CYS A 638 11.56 -30.54 8.87
N PRO A 639 12.14 -30.98 10.01
CA PRO A 639 13.24 -31.95 10.02
C PRO A 639 12.88 -33.30 9.39
N ASP A 640 11.60 -33.67 9.42
CA ASP A 640 11.10 -34.94 8.84
C ASP A 640 11.29 -35.03 7.31
N ARG A 641 11.46 -33.88 6.63
CA ARG A 641 11.82 -33.84 5.19
C ARG A 641 13.27 -34.26 4.92
N TYR A 642 14.07 -34.37 5.97
CA TYR A 642 15.49 -34.67 5.93
C TYR A 642 15.80 -35.91 6.80
N PRO A 643 15.19 -37.08 6.51
CA PRO A 643 15.30 -38.25 7.39
C PRO A 643 16.75 -38.75 7.53
N THR A 644 17.56 -38.61 6.47
CA THR A 644 18.98 -38.99 6.48
C THR A 644 19.84 -38.06 7.33
N ALA A 645 19.39 -36.83 7.60
CA ALA A 645 20.10 -35.88 8.45
C ALA A 645 20.03 -36.27 9.93
N ALA A 646 18.94 -36.92 10.37
CA ALA A 646 18.71 -37.30 11.76
C ALA A 646 19.01 -36.15 12.75
N LEU A 647 18.43 -34.98 12.48
CA LEU A 647 18.70 -33.74 13.22
C LEU A 647 18.43 -33.92 14.72
N THR A 648 19.41 -33.58 15.55
CA THR A 648 19.29 -33.57 17.01
C THR A 648 19.85 -32.28 17.60
N GLU A 649 19.33 -31.87 18.76
CA GLU A 649 19.86 -30.71 19.50
C GLU A 649 21.03 -31.08 20.43
N VAL A 650 21.26 -32.39 20.64
CA VAL A 650 22.28 -32.88 21.57
C VAL A 650 23.55 -33.27 20.80
N PRO A 651 24.73 -32.73 21.17
CA PRO A 651 25.99 -33.14 20.57
C PRO A 651 26.25 -34.62 20.82
N LYS A 652 26.63 -35.36 19.76
CA LYS A 652 27.07 -36.75 19.84
C LYS A 652 28.33 -36.97 19.01
N THR A 653 29.20 -37.86 19.47
CA THR A 653 30.42 -38.25 18.77
C THR A 653 30.09 -38.74 17.35
N GLY A 654 30.79 -38.21 16.35
CA GLY A 654 30.60 -38.57 14.93
C GLY A 654 29.52 -37.77 14.19
N LEU A 655 28.79 -36.86 14.84
CA LEU A 655 27.87 -35.93 14.16
C LEU A 655 28.55 -34.61 13.78
N VAL A 656 28.03 -33.95 12.75
CA VAL A 656 28.47 -32.63 12.27
C VAL A 656 27.56 -31.56 12.86
N LYS A 657 28.15 -30.47 13.40
CA LYS A 657 27.41 -29.31 13.91
C LYS A 657 26.83 -28.51 12.75
N ILE A 658 25.54 -28.19 12.76
CA ILE A 658 24.86 -27.41 11.72
C ILE A 658 24.19 -26.16 12.28
N PHE A 659 24.39 -25.03 11.59
CA PHE A 659 23.74 -23.75 11.88
C PHE A 659 22.58 -23.48 10.91
N GLY A 660 21.46 -22.99 11.44
CA GLY A 660 20.32 -22.55 10.64
C GLY A 660 19.39 -21.62 11.40
N VAL A 661 18.15 -21.52 10.94
CA VAL A 661 17.14 -20.64 11.53
C VAL A 661 15.85 -21.42 11.75
N LYS A 662 15.21 -21.22 12.90
CA LYS A 662 13.89 -21.78 13.25
C LYS A 662 12.87 -20.65 13.42
N GLY A 663 11.65 -20.85 12.92
CA GLY A 663 10.56 -19.86 12.92
C GLY A 663 10.32 -19.23 11.54
N ILE A 664 9.15 -18.60 11.39
CA ILE A 664 8.69 -17.92 10.17
C ILE A 664 9.04 -16.43 10.17
N LYS A 665 8.88 -15.77 9.01
CA LYS A 665 9.24 -14.37 8.75
C LYS A 665 8.72 -13.44 9.86
N GLY A 666 9.61 -12.68 10.51
CA GLY A 666 9.28 -11.77 11.63
C GLY A 666 9.57 -12.31 13.04
N GLY A 667 9.80 -13.61 13.20
CA GLY A 667 10.14 -14.24 14.49
C GLY A 667 11.26 -15.29 14.44
N ALA A 668 11.94 -15.40 13.30
CA ALA A 668 12.93 -16.43 13.02
C ALA A 668 14.22 -16.21 13.84
N ARG A 669 14.72 -17.25 14.53
CA ARG A 669 15.93 -17.19 15.37
C ARG A 669 16.98 -18.20 14.94
N ARG A 670 18.26 -17.83 15.07
CA ARG A 670 19.39 -18.73 14.83
C ARG A 670 19.29 -19.95 15.74
N LYS A 671 19.56 -21.12 15.19
CA LYS A 671 19.52 -22.41 15.89
C LYS A 671 20.73 -23.26 15.49
N ILE A 672 21.22 -24.03 16.45
CA ILE A 672 22.29 -25.00 16.29
C ILE A 672 21.67 -26.38 16.45
N GLY A 673 22.10 -27.32 15.61
CA GLY A 673 21.81 -28.75 15.75
C GLY A 673 22.99 -29.59 15.31
N TYR A 674 22.80 -30.90 15.30
CA TYR A 674 23.80 -31.89 14.90
C TYR A 674 23.16 -32.90 13.96
N ILE A 675 23.85 -33.26 12.89
CA ILE A 675 23.34 -34.15 11.84
C ILE A 675 24.37 -35.23 11.47
N ASN A 676 23.90 -36.29 10.83
CA ASN A 676 24.76 -37.35 10.31
C ASN A 676 25.61 -36.83 9.12
N PRO A 677 26.96 -36.95 9.15
CA PRO A 677 27.83 -36.50 8.07
C PRO A 677 27.46 -37.07 6.68
N VAL A 678 26.89 -38.28 6.62
CA VAL A 678 26.47 -38.92 5.35
C VAL A 678 25.39 -38.12 4.62
N SER A 679 24.63 -37.28 5.33
CA SER A 679 23.60 -36.42 4.73
C SER A 679 24.15 -35.17 4.05
N VAL A 680 25.43 -34.85 4.22
CA VAL A 680 26.06 -33.69 3.58
C VAL A 680 26.38 -34.03 2.12
N THR A 681 25.73 -33.33 1.19
CA THR A 681 25.78 -33.67 -0.25
C THR A 681 26.68 -32.74 -1.07
N LYS A 682 27.18 -31.66 -0.47
CA LYS A 682 27.98 -30.61 -1.14
C LYS A 682 29.10 -30.13 -0.22
N SER A 683 30.20 -29.65 -0.82
CA SER A 683 31.35 -29.06 -0.12
C SER A 683 31.91 -29.93 1.03
N ASN A 684 31.94 -31.26 0.84
CA ASN A 684 32.38 -32.21 1.88
C ASN A 684 33.83 -31.98 2.34
N SER A 685 34.71 -31.52 1.44
CA SER A 685 36.10 -31.15 1.78
C SER A 685 36.21 -30.00 2.76
N ASP A 686 35.22 -29.09 2.76
CA ASP A 686 35.28 -27.86 3.54
C ASP A 686 34.81 -28.09 4.98
N VAL A 687 34.10 -29.21 5.23
CA VAL A 687 33.61 -29.58 6.56
C VAL A 687 34.77 -29.65 7.57
N SER A 688 35.92 -30.18 7.17
CA SER A 688 37.11 -30.34 8.02
C SER A 688 37.99 -29.09 8.16
N LYS A 689 37.58 -27.95 7.60
CA LYS A 689 38.33 -26.69 7.63
C LYS A 689 37.69 -25.67 8.56
N TYR A 690 38.39 -24.57 8.84
CA TYR A 690 37.79 -23.38 9.44
C TYR A 690 37.02 -22.61 8.36
N LYS A 691 35.91 -21.95 8.73
CA LYS A 691 35.14 -21.11 7.81
C LYS A 691 34.30 -20.08 8.57
N LEU A 692 33.74 -19.11 7.85
CA LEU A 692 32.81 -18.14 8.43
C LEU A 692 31.42 -18.36 7.83
N LEU A 693 30.37 -18.17 8.64
CA LEU A 693 29.00 -18.20 8.19
C LEU A 693 28.43 -16.78 8.20
N PHE A 694 28.21 -16.26 7.00
CA PHE A 694 27.65 -14.94 6.77
C PHE A 694 26.14 -15.04 6.56
N SER A 695 25.34 -14.27 7.29
CA SER A 695 23.88 -14.33 7.15
C SER A 695 23.43 -13.90 5.75
N LYS A 696 22.59 -14.72 5.12
CA LYS A 696 22.10 -14.45 3.76
C LYS A 696 21.23 -13.20 3.71
N ALA A 697 20.36 -12.98 4.68
CA ALA A 697 19.34 -11.93 4.62
C ALA A 697 19.52 -10.88 5.72
N TYR A 698 19.53 -9.59 5.33
CA TYR A 698 19.37 -8.45 6.24
C TYR A 698 18.99 -7.18 5.47
N SER A 699 18.58 -6.13 6.17
CA SER A 699 18.07 -4.87 5.58
C SER A 699 19.06 -4.25 4.59
N LEU A 700 18.55 -3.72 3.47
CA LEU A 700 19.34 -2.96 2.49
C LEU A 700 19.88 -1.64 3.07
N ASN A 701 19.16 -1.06 4.03
CA ASN A 701 19.53 0.21 4.66
C ASN A 701 20.55 0.05 5.79
N SER A 702 20.96 -1.20 6.10
CA SER A 702 22.00 -1.48 7.06
C SER A 702 23.32 -1.75 6.36
N THR A 703 24.36 -1.02 6.76
CA THR A 703 25.77 -1.30 6.40
C THR A 703 26.42 -2.29 7.36
N THR A 704 25.78 -2.60 8.49
CA THR A 704 26.29 -3.57 9.46
C THR A 704 25.57 -4.91 9.25
N PRO A 705 26.29 -5.97 8.84
CA PRO A 705 25.71 -7.29 8.70
C PRO A 705 25.40 -7.90 10.08
N PRO A 706 24.48 -8.88 10.15
CA PRO A 706 24.32 -9.70 11.35
C PRO A 706 25.64 -10.37 11.75
N GLU A 707 25.81 -10.64 13.04
CA GLU A 707 27.03 -11.23 13.60
C GLU A 707 27.51 -12.44 12.79
N VAL A 708 28.76 -12.41 12.33
CA VAL A 708 29.35 -13.49 11.54
C VAL A 708 29.84 -14.59 12.48
N ILE A 709 29.49 -15.84 12.16
CA ILE A 709 29.86 -16.99 12.99
C ILE A 709 31.19 -17.53 12.46
N VAL A 710 32.23 -17.53 13.30
CA VAL A 710 33.48 -18.23 13.01
C VAL A 710 33.31 -19.70 13.41
N CYS A 711 33.54 -20.61 12.47
CA CYS A 711 33.27 -22.03 12.64
C CYS A 711 34.57 -22.85 12.65
N GLU A 712 34.66 -23.72 13.66
CA GLU A 712 35.64 -24.79 13.77
C GLU A 712 35.41 -25.91 12.72
N PRO A 713 36.43 -26.74 12.42
CA PRO A 713 36.25 -28.00 11.70
C PRO A 713 35.12 -28.85 12.28
N GLY A 714 34.30 -29.44 11.41
CA GLY A 714 33.10 -30.21 11.79
C GLY A 714 31.83 -29.37 11.93
N SER A 715 31.86 -28.09 11.49
CA SER A 715 30.69 -27.21 11.45
C SER A 715 30.25 -26.85 10.02
N ILE A 716 28.94 -26.80 9.78
CA ILE A 716 28.28 -26.50 8.49
C ILE A 716 27.03 -25.60 8.68
N CYS A 717 26.34 -25.26 7.59
CA CYS A 717 25.11 -24.44 7.65
C CYS A 717 24.03 -24.84 6.64
N THR A 718 22.81 -24.38 6.91
CA THR A 718 21.70 -24.35 5.94
C THR A 718 21.85 -23.17 4.97
N GLU A 719 21.04 -23.12 3.91
CA GLU A 719 20.99 -22.01 2.95
C GLU A 719 20.59 -20.63 3.52
N THR A 720 20.33 -20.54 4.82
CA THR A 720 20.13 -19.26 5.53
C THR A 720 21.44 -18.49 5.71
N PHE A 721 22.58 -19.15 5.46
CA PHE A 721 23.92 -18.57 5.46
C PHE A 721 24.63 -18.78 4.13
N LEU A 722 25.66 -17.97 3.90
CA LEU A 722 26.73 -18.19 2.93
C LEU A 722 27.98 -18.59 3.71
N GLN A 723 28.75 -19.54 3.19
CA GLN A 723 30.09 -19.82 3.70
C GLN A 723 31.09 -18.84 3.10
N ILE A 724 32.02 -18.35 3.91
CA ILE A 724 33.24 -17.64 3.48
C ILE A 724 34.45 -18.48 3.90
N GLY A 725 35.38 -18.73 2.98
CA GLY A 725 36.52 -19.64 3.16
C GLY A 725 36.46 -20.82 2.18
N PRO A 726 37.20 -21.92 2.42
CA PRO A 726 37.73 -22.36 3.71
C PRO A 726 39.09 -21.77 4.11
N PHE A 727 39.44 -21.89 5.39
CA PHE A 727 40.73 -21.48 5.98
C PHE A 727 41.41 -22.67 6.65
N SER A 728 42.75 -22.64 6.70
CA SER A 728 43.54 -23.73 7.29
C SER A 728 43.72 -23.58 8.79
N THR A 729 43.70 -22.35 9.30
CA THR A 729 43.88 -22.05 10.73
C THR A 729 42.74 -21.20 11.27
N GLU A 730 42.52 -21.28 12.58
CA GLU A 730 41.57 -20.42 13.29
C GLU A 730 41.96 -18.94 13.17
N GLN A 731 43.26 -18.65 13.21
CA GLN A 731 43.77 -17.29 13.08
C GLN A 731 43.41 -16.66 11.72
N GLU A 732 43.55 -17.40 10.62
CA GLU A 732 43.14 -16.94 9.29
C GLU A 732 41.64 -16.61 9.24
N ALA A 733 40.80 -17.47 9.82
CA ALA A 733 39.36 -17.25 9.89
C ALA A 733 39.02 -16.01 10.75
N ASN A 734 39.72 -15.82 11.87
CA ASN A 734 39.57 -14.64 12.72
C ASN A 734 40.04 -13.35 12.03
N ASN A 735 41.15 -13.39 11.29
CA ASN A 735 41.62 -12.25 10.49
C ASN A 735 40.60 -11.87 9.41
N CYS A 736 40.00 -12.86 8.73
CA CYS A 736 38.90 -12.62 7.80
C CYS A 736 37.67 -12.02 8.49
N ASN A 737 37.33 -12.48 9.70
CA ASN A 737 36.24 -11.92 10.49
C ASN A 737 36.51 -10.45 10.87
N THR A 738 37.75 -10.12 11.23
CA THR A 738 38.19 -8.74 11.48
C THR A 738 38.04 -7.88 10.23
N TYR A 739 38.44 -8.39 9.05
CA TYR A 739 38.26 -7.68 7.79
C TYR A 739 36.79 -7.35 7.50
N ILE A 740 35.87 -8.30 7.73
CA ILE A 740 34.42 -8.08 7.55
C ILE A 740 33.88 -6.90 8.40
N LYS A 741 34.51 -6.62 9.54
CA LYS A 741 34.08 -5.52 10.44
C LYS A 741 34.59 -4.14 10.01
N THR A 742 35.60 -4.07 9.15
CA THR A 742 36.15 -2.80 8.64
C THR A 742 35.10 -2.00 7.88
N LYS A 743 35.22 -0.67 7.90
CA LYS A 743 34.35 0.19 7.09
C LYS A 743 34.59 0.00 5.59
N PHE A 744 35.86 -0.20 5.19
CA PHE A 744 36.25 -0.48 3.82
C PHE A 744 35.49 -1.70 3.25
N PHE A 745 35.53 -2.84 3.94
CA PHE A 745 34.80 -4.04 3.54
C PHE A 745 33.29 -3.79 3.42
N ARG A 746 32.70 -3.17 4.45
CA ARG A 746 31.25 -2.97 4.53
C ARG A 746 30.73 -1.98 3.50
N ALA A 747 31.52 -0.97 3.14
CA ALA A 747 31.22 -0.07 2.03
C ALA A 747 31.15 -0.83 0.71
N LEU A 748 32.20 -1.57 0.36
CA LEU A 748 32.28 -2.34 -0.90
C LEU A 748 31.21 -3.44 -0.99
N LEU A 749 30.94 -4.12 0.12
CA LEU A 749 29.82 -5.07 0.20
C LEU A 749 28.48 -4.37 -0.05
N THR A 750 28.28 -3.18 0.53
CA THR A 750 27.05 -2.41 0.32
C THR A 750 26.89 -2.00 -1.14
N PHE A 751 27.97 -1.56 -1.80
CA PHE A 751 27.95 -1.21 -3.23
C PHE A 751 27.59 -2.43 -4.11
N GLY A 752 27.97 -3.64 -3.69
CA GLY A 752 27.66 -4.89 -4.39
C GLY A 752 26.25 -5.46 -4.16
N ARG A 753 25.47 -4.88 -3.23
CA ARG A 753 24.14 -5.41 -2.85
C ARG A 753 23.02 -4.77 -3.66
N SER A 754 22.19 -5.61 -4.28
CA SER A 754 20.98 -5.20 -5.03
C SER A 754 19.66 -5.71 -4.41
N SER A 755 19.72 -6.56 -3.39
CA SER A 755 18.54 -7.05 -2.67
C SER A 755 18.86 -7.38 -1.20
N MET A 756 17.84 -7.56 -0.37
CA MET A 756 18.02 -7.98 1.03
C MET A 756 18.75 -9.33 1.15
N ASN A 757 18.63 -10.20 0.14
CA ASN A 757 19.32 -11.49 0.10
C ASN A 757 20.68 -11.31 -0.58
N ASN A 758 21.74 -11.51 0.20
CA ASN A 758 23.10 -11.58 -0.30
C ASN A 758 23.32 -12.89 -1.07
N SER A 759 24.16 -12.82 -2.08
CA SER A 759 24.66 -13.97 -2.82
C SER A 759 26.18 -13.88 -2.91
N ARG A 760 26.84 -14.90 -3.47
CA ARG A 760 28.26 -14.82 -3.84
C ARG A 760 28.59 -13.51 -4.56
N LYS A 761 27.77 -13.12 -5.55
CA LYS A 761 27.96 -11.92 -6.37
C LYS A 761 27.92 -10.61 -5.56
N SER A 762 27.32 -10.60 -4.36
CA SER A 762 27.32 -9.41 -3.49
C SER A 762 28.74 -9.00 -3.04
N PHE A 763 29.70 -9.94 -3.05
CA PHE A 763 31.09 -9.71 -2.63
C PHE A 763 32.02 -9.37 -3.79
N GLN A 764 31.51 -9.19 -5.01
CA GLN A 764 32.29 -8.96 -6.23
C GLN A 764 33.11 -7.66 -6.24
N TYR A 765 32.85 -6.73 -5.31
CA TYR A 765 33.63 -5.49 -5.18
C TYR A 765 34.59 -5.49 -4.01
N VAL A 766 34.58 -6.56 -3.20
CA VAL A 766 35.43 -6.65 -2.01
C VAL A 766 36.71 -7.39 -2.40
N PRO A 767 37.90 -6.79 -2.28
CA PRO A 767 39.13 -7.49 -2.59
C PRO A 767 39.42 -8.58 -1.55
N LEU A 768 39.98 -9.69 -2.03
CA LEU A 768 40.45 -10.80 -1.22
C LEU A 768 41.82 -10.46 -0.64
N GLU A 769 41.90 -10.41 0.69
CA GLU A 769 43.14 -10.13 1.41
C GLU A 769 43.91 -11.41 1.77
N ASN A 770 45.20 -11.25 2.05
CA ASN A 770 45.99 -12.31 2.68
C ASN A 770 45.67 -12.34 4.19
N PHE A 771 45.06 -13.43 4.67
CA PHE A 771 44.72 -13.60 6.09
C PHE A 771 45.74 -14.41 6.89
N SER A 772 46.83 -14.86 6.25
CA SER A 772 47.89 -15.61 6.93
C SER A 772 48.86 -14.67 7.68
N ASN A 773 49.82 -15.27 8.39
CA ASN A 773 50.84 -14.51 9.14
C ASN A 773 51.81 -13.72 8.25
N SER A 774 51.80 -13.94 6.92
CA SER A 774 52.60 -13.18 5.94
C SER A 774 51.82 -12.02 5.32
N SER A 775 50.66 -11.66 5.89
CA SER A 775 49.87 -10.52 5.41
C SER A 775 50.66 -9.21 5.47
N ASP A 776 50.41 -8.34 4.51
CA ASP A 776 50.84 -6.95 4.51
C ASP A 776 49.95 -6.05 5.41
N ILE A 777 48.82 -6.59 5.88
CA ILE A 777 47.92 -5.95 6.85
C ILE A 777 48.15 -6.54 8.24
N GLU A 778 48.37 -5.67 9.23
CA GLU A 778 48.49 -6.07 10.64
C GLU A 778 47.12 -6.29 11.28
N TRP A 779 46.56 -7.50 11.11
CA TRP A 779 45.22 -7.88 11.60
C TRP A 779 45.02 -7.84 13.13
N SER A 780 46.11 -7.77 13.91
CA SER A 780 46.05 -7.66 15.38
C SER A 780 45.77 -6.24 15.87
N LYS A 781 45.80 -5.23 14.98
CA LYS A 781 45.51 -3.83 15.32
C LYS A 781 44.01 -3.57 15.51
N PRO A 782 43.63 -2.47 16.19
CA PRO A 782 42.24 -2.04 16.23
C PRO A 782 41.66 -1.79 14.82
N ILE A 783 40.36 -2.04 14.63
CA ILE A 783 39.67 -1.93 13.33
C ILE A 783 39.94 -0.59 12.63
N LEU A 784 39.93 0.52 13.37
CA LEU A 784 40.20 1.86 12.81
C LEU A 784 41.60 1.97 12.18
N GLU A 785 42.61 1.35 12.78
CA GLU A 785 43.97 1.33 12.23
C GLU A 785 44.08 0.36 11.05
N ILE A 786 43.28 -0.70 11.02
CA ILE A 786 43.17 -1.59 9.85
C ILE A 786 42.50 -0.87 8.69
N ASP A 787 41.42 -0.12 8.92
CA ASP A 787 40.78 0.72 7.89
C ASP A 787 41.79 1.69 7.27
N LYS A 788 42.62 2.38 8.08
CA LYS A 788 43.70 3.25 7.57
C LYS A 788 44.72 2.49 6.72
N GLN A 789 45.10 1.27 7.12
CA GLN A 789 46.00 0.42 6.33
C GLN A 789 45.37 0.06 4.97
N LEU A 790 44.09 -0.30 4.95
CA LEU A 790 43.35 -0.63 3.73
C LEU A 790 43.21 0.60 2.82
N TYR A 791 42.86 1.77 3.36
CA TYR A 791 42.77 3.02 2.58
C TYR A 791 44.11 3.35 1.91
N LYS A 792 45.21 3.18 2.64
CA LYS A 792 46.56 3.37 2.11
C LYS A 792 46.90 2.33 1.04
N LYS A 793 46.60 1.04 1.30
CA LYS A 793 46.87 -0.08 0.39
C LYS A 793 46.18 0.12 -0.97
N TYR A 794 44.92 0.53 -0.95
CA TYR A 794 44.12 0.78 -2.15
C TYR A 794 44.22 2.21 -2.68
N ASN A 795 45.14 3.02 -2.15
CA ASN A 795 45.39 4.39 -2.62
C ASN A 795 44.11 5.27 -2.69
N LEU A 796 43.27 5.17 -1.66
CA LEU A 796 42.08 6.01 -1.55
C LEU A 796 42.45 7.45 -1.23
N ASP A 797 41.79 8.40 -1.89
CA ASP A 797 41.96 9.82 -1.58
C ASP A 797 41.10 10.26 -0.38
N GLN A 798 41.28 11.49 0.08
CA GLN A 798 40.57 12.00 1.25
C GLN A 798 39.06 12.13 1.04
N ALA A 799 38.60 12.40 -0.19
CA ALA A 799 37.17 12.51 -0.48
C ALA A 799 36.51 11.12 -0.49
N GLU A 800 37.19 10.12 -1.04
CA GLU A 800 36.78 8.72 -1.01
C GLU A 800 36.74 8.16 0.41
N ILE A 801 37.77 8.44 1.22
CA ILE A 801 37.81 8.05 2.64
C ILE A 801 36.65 8.71 3.39
N ALA A 802 36.46 10.02 3.25
CA ALA A 802 35.36 10.74 3.89
C ALA A 802 33.99 10.16 3.49
N PHE A 803 33.82 9.78 2.22
CA PHE A 803 32.60 9.15 1.73
C PHE A 803 32.33 7.78 2.40
N ILE A 804 33.35 6.93 2.54
CA ILE A 804 33.22 5.65 3.27
C ILE A 804 32.88 5.90 4.74
N GLU A 805 33.57 6.85 5.37
CA GLU A 805 33.42 7.18 6.79
C GLU A 805 32.02 7.71 7.14
N ASP A 806 31.42 8.53 6.25
CA ASP A 806 30.06 9.05 6.37
C ASP A 806 29.01 7.95 6.14
N LYS A 807 29.18 7.12 5.11
CA LYS A 807 28.20 6.10 4.72
C LYS A 807 28.15 4.92 5.67
N VAL A 808 29.28 4.54 6.27
CA VAL A 808 29.39 3.33 7.09
C VAL A 808 29.60 3.69 8.55
N LYS A 809 28.61 3.34 9.38
CA LYS A 809 28.71 3.50 10.84
C LYS A 809 29.80 2.60 11.43
N ILE A 810 30.42 3.05 12.52
CA ILE A 810 31.34 2.22 13.32
C ILE A 810 30.55 1.02 13.86
N MET A 811 31.16 -0.17 13.85
CA MET A 811 30.64 -1.31 14.61
C MET A 811 31.14 -1.16 16.04
N GLU A 812 30.21 -1.07 17.00
CA GLU A 812 30.52 -1.16 18.43
C GLU A 812 31.07 -2.54 18.80
#